data_AF-A0AAE8N4R5-F1
#
_entry.id   AF-A0AAE8N4R5-F1
#
_cell.length_a   1.000
_cell.length_b   1.000
_cell.length_c   1.000
_cell.angle_alpha   90.00
_cell.angle_beta   90.00
_cell.angle_gamma   90.00
#
_symmetry.space_group_name_H-M   'P 1'
#
loop_
_entity.id
_entity.type
_entity.pdbx_description
1 polymer ?
#
loop_
_entity_poly.entity_id
_entity_poly.type
_entity_poly.pdbx_seq_one_letter_code
_entity_poly.pdbx_strand_id
1 'polypeptide(L)'
;MTPNHDPCICNDLARKNEHLNLADLKDVAQETTCDTCLLIHKMSSSFEVDGESSVHIIPPKDSDSTLEVRFISSRDQDSVMLSIFVSPGVKSPHPSIRARDPVAPQSGCYESLRLARRWLEDCTTNHESCRVEPVAAMPTRVIDVGTEGGNPVLVETNGTIGRYATLSYCWGDGGQLKTTKDTLSSFTRGISMSELPQTASDAIRICRYLGIRYLWIDALCIIQGDEDDWVRESSRMGDVYSSSTLTIAAARSGGCTQGIFGSQLFGSAEHQNSFIFRDVEVYARKSPADQHLGSPLGLNLAGQNGELRRAKSWILRPDELPLARRAWTVQERVLSRRVLYYTADELWWQCDDCWACECSWANEANIRGAGEDEANQPYNVVADANIGSFGWLRDVRREKYLTLEAAYKRWSNIVTLFTVGDVTFAADRLPALSGLAKQFQRALQVRFGASGEYLAGMWRENLGRELFWTVDPYGGRPSSGSPPRERGTPTWSWVSVDGVVSYGSDSEVLKPTFRVLDASVDPATVDSTGRLRGGTLVVESHVTHGHTLDRAPDEPGILGVLRLKSSGVVLAITKDNVDALPTLFTTYDTSANLQGSKIWQVARATSAATTFFKPIQVGRDGIEFIDAAFGYNNPCEVLIGKAKRRFPGRKLQILSIGTAMGDVAGVDSRSDILNALKKMATSSKKVADRLNGLHGVDGQYFRFNVESGLQHTLLSAWGKASTISAHTTNYLSENSRLVARFTNEFFLAVGRISEREGLPAIRVEQQQNNGKHLLRLFNNSSQKVAVVGLGGVGKTQLALSFAYWVKDNKPDYSVFSVPATTKAAFEQAYVNMLKMLPITQQAKGEDPKQSVQDYLGSKAAGPWLLVVDNADDKEVFFGSSDGLGGIEKYLPENEDDLTFSTRASQQPPDKWRREKHG
;
A
#
# COMPACT_ATOMS: atom_id res chain seq x y z
N MET A 1 27.43 67.50 -10.83
CA MET A 1 28.39 66.41 -10.96
C MET A 1 27.67 65.13 -10.57
N THR A 2 27.11 64.47 -11.57
CA THR A 2 26.53 63.12 -11.47
C THR A 2 27.67 62.11 -11.28
N PRO A 3 27.59 61.16 -10.34
CA PRO A 3 28.59 60.10 -10.27
C PRO A 3 28.48 59.25 -11.53
N ASN A 4 29.60 59.08 -12.23
CA ASN A 4 29.74 58.10 -13.32
C ASN A 4 29.39 56.71 -12.77
N HIS A 5 28.23 56.19 -13.15
CA HIS A 5 27.91 54.78 -13.02
C HIS A 5 28.59 54.03 -14.17
N ASP A 6 29.77 53.45 -13.92
CA ASP A 6 30.26 52.40 -14.80
C ASP A 6 29.23 51.24 -14.79
N PRO A 7 28.85 50.69 -15.97
CA PRO A 7 27.85 49.65 -16.08
C PRO A 7 28.46 48.31 -15.64
N CYS A 8 28.51 48.03 -14.33
CA CYS A 8 28.76 46.67 -13.85
C CYS A 8 27.78 45.72 -14.56
N ILE A 9 28.26 44.53 -14.96
CA ILE A 9 27.43 43.49 -15.61
C ILE A 9 26.18 43.12 -14.78
N CYS A 10 26.22 43.45 -13.49
CA CYS A 10 25.22 43.23 -12.46
C CYS A 10 24.25 44.41 -12.20
N ASN A 11 24.38 45.56 -12.90
CA ASN A 11 23.90 46.87 -12.44
C ASN A 11 22.39 47.06 -12.23
N ASP A 12 21.56 46.05 -12.47
CA ASP A 12 20.20 46.00 -11.94
C ASP A 12 19.84 44.51 -11.79
N LEU A 13 19.68 44.03 -10.55
CA LEU A 13 19.36 42.66 -10.10
C LEU A 13 18.04 42.06 -10.69
N ALA A 14 17.62 42.48 -11.88
CA ALA A 14 16.37 42.12 -12.53
C ALA A 14 16.35 42.35 -14.06
N ARG A 15 17.22 43.21 -14.63
CA ARG A 15 16.94 43.80 -15.97
C ARG A 15 17.30 42.91 -17.16
N LYS A 16 18.10 41.87 -16.97
CA LYS A 16 18.54 40.96 -18.03
C LYS A 16 18.43 39.54 -17.51
N ASN A 17 17.56 38.76 -18.12
CA ASN A 17 17.38 37.32 -17.87
C ASN A 17 18.60 36.55 -18.46
N GLU A 18 19.82 37.02 -18.17
CA GLU A 18 21.08 36.59 -18.78
C GLU A 18 21.84 35.65 -17.83
N HIS A 19 22.44 34.60 -18.38
CA HIS A 19 23.32 33.69 -17.66
C HIS A 19 24.67 34.40 -17.42
N LEU A 20 25.07 34.58 -16.16
CA LEU A 20 26.40 35.08 -15.80
C LEU A 20 27.30 33.92 -15.35
N ASN A 21 28.60 33.97 -15.64
CA ASN A 21 29.54 33.01 -15.06
C ASN A 21 29.98 33.48 -13.66
N LEU A 22 30.02 32.57 -12.68
CA LEU A 22 30.47 32.90 -11.33
C LEU A 22 31.95 33.34 -11.27
N ALA A 23 32.80 32.81 -12.17
CA ALA A 23 34.18 33.27 -12.32
C ALA A 23 34.27 34.74 -12.76
N ASP A 24 33.46 35.13 -13.76
CA ASP A 24 33.41 36.51 -14.24
C ASP A 24 32.90 37.47 -13.15
N LEU A 25 31.95 37.03 -12.32
CA LEU A 25 31.46 37.81 -11.17
C LEU A 25 32.55 38.06 -10.12
N LYS A 26 33.45 37.09 -9.91
CA LYS A 26 34.59 37.23 -9.00
C LYS A 26 35.58 38.28 -9.51
N ASP A 27 35.93 38.21 -10.79
CA ASP A 27 36.88 39.14 -11.40
C ASP A 27 36.28 40.55 -11.43
N VAL A 28 35.01 40.69 -11.81
CA VAL A 28 34.26 41.96 -11.75
C VAL A 28 34.16 42.51 -10.32
N ALA A 29 33.94 41.67 -9.31
CA ALA A 29 33.90 42.11 -7.91
C ALA A 29 35.25 42.67 -7.43
N GLN A 30 36.37 42.12 -7.93
CA GLN A 30 37.72 42.57 -7.59
C GLN A 30 38.11 43.86 -8.35
N GLU A 31 37.67 44.00 -9.60
CA GLU A 31 38.05 45.12 -10.48
C GLU A 31 37.14 46.35 -10.37
N THR A 32 35.82 46.16 -10.22
CA THR A 32 34.82 47.25 -10.39
C THR A 32 34.30 47.85 -9.08
N THR A 33 34.68 47.31 -7.92
CA THR A 33 34.17 47.70 -6.59
C THR A 33 32.64 47.62 -6.45
N CYS A 34 31.95 46.83 -7.28
CA CYS A 34 30.50 46.74 -7.21
C CYS A 34 30.03 45.91 -6.00
N ASP A 35 29.33 46.56 -5.06
CA ASP A 35 28.77 45.95 -3.86
C ASP A 35 27.88 44.73 -4.15
N THR A 36 27.15 44.74 -5.27
CA THR A 36 26.21 43.68 -5.63
C THR A 36 26.93 42.40 -6.08
N CYS A 37 27.93 42.53 -6.97
CA CYS A 37 28.78 41.39 -7.35
C CYS A 37 29.51 40.82 -6.14
N LEU A 38 30.02 41.71 -5.27
CA LEU A 38 30.71 41.32 -4.06
C LEU A 38 29.79 40.55 -3.11
N LEU A 39 28.53 40.97 -2.97
CA LEU A 39 27.53 40.27 -2.18
C LEU A 39 27.26 38.86 -2.72
N ILE A 40 26.99 38.72 -4.03
CA ILE A 40 26.72 37.43 -4.67
C ILE A 40 27.93 36.48 -4.55
N HIS A 41 29.15 36.99 -4.75
CA HIS A 41 30.38 36.21 -4.58
C HIS A 41 30.62 35.77 -3.12
N LYS A 42 30.34 36.64 -2.15
CA LYS A 42 30.40 36.26 -0.72
C LYS A 42 29.38 35.18 -0.38
N MET A 43 28.17 35.27 -0.93
CA MET A 43 27.14 34.25 -0.78
C MET A 43 27.57 32.92 -1.40
N SER A 44 28.06 32.90 -2.65
CA SER A 44 28.49 31.67 -3.30
C SER A 44 29.61 30.96 -2.53
N SER A 45 30.57 31.73 -2.01
CA SER A 45 31.64 31.21 -1.15
C SER A 45 31.10 30.64 0.17
N SER A 46 30.14 31.31 0.80
CA SER A 46 29.55 30.89 2.07
C SER A 46 28.67 29.64 1.95
N PHE A 47 28.10 29.37 0.79
CA PHE A 47 27.24 28.20 0.54
C PHE A 47 27.93 27.10 -0.25
N GLU A 48 29.26 27.16 -0.36
CA GLU A 48 30.11 26.14 -1.01
C GLU A 48 29.70 25.84 -2.46
N VAL A 49 29.30 26.87 -3.20
CA VAL A 49 28.92 26.75 -4.61
C VAL A 49 30.16 26.56 -5.48
N ASP A 50 30.11 25.63 -6.45
CA ASP A 50 31.20 25.39 -7.41
C ASP A 50 31.50 26.65 -8.24
N GLY A 51 32.78 26.97 -8.40
CA GLY A 51 33.28 28.14 -9.13
C GLY A 51 32.95 28.15 -10.63
N GLU A 52 32.66 26.99 -11.23
CA GLU A 52 32.23 26.87 -12.63
C GLU A 52 30.70 27.08 -12.82
N SER A 53 29.97 27.38 -11.75
CA SER A 53 28.51 27.54 -11.82
C SER A 53 28.09 28.78 -12.60
N SER A 54 26.96 28.67 -13.32
CA SER A 54 26.28 29.84 -13.86
C SER A 54 25.34 30.47 -12.83
N VAL A 55 25.22 31.80 -12.84
CA VAL A 55 24.45 32.59 -11.89
C VAL A 55 23.23 33.20 -12.58
N HIS A 56 22.08 33.01 -11.96
CA HIS A 56 20.78 33.50 -12.40
C HIS A 56 20.11 34.31 -11.32
N ILE A 57 19.86 35.59 -11.60
CA ILE A 57 19.16 36.47 -10.68
C ILE A 57 17.70 36.54 -11.10
N ILE A 58 16.80 36.12 -10.21
CA ILE A 58 15.36 36.08 -10.44
C ILE A 58 14.73 37.18 -9.57
N PRO A 59 14.17 38.24 -10.18
CA PRO A 59 13.53 39.31 -9.41
C PRO A 59 12.23 38.83 -8.74
N PRO A 60 11.80 39.52 -7.67
CA PRO A 60 10.49 39.26 -7.07
C PRO A 60 9.35 39.42 -8.09
N LYS A 61 8.37 38.52 -8.06
CA LYS A 61 7.24 38.47 -9.03
C LYS A 61 6.01 39.25 -8.57
N ASP A 62 5.76 39.32 -7.27
CA ASP A 62 4.58 39.90 -6.62
C ASP A 62 5.02 40.73 -5.40
N SER A 63 4.21 40.97 -4.37
CA SER A 63 4.62 41.65 -3.13
C SER A 63 5.31 40.75 -2.10
N ASP A 64 5.08 39.43 -2.18
CA ASP A 64 5.38 38.47 -1.11
C ASP A 64 6.62 37.61 -1.42
N SER A 65 7.03 37.62 -2.68
CA SER A 65 8.29 37.04 -3.17
C SER A 65 9.50 37.92 -2.81
N THR A 66 10.65 37.27 -2.65
CA THR A 66 11.95 37.90 -2.42
C THR A 66 12.82 37.82 -3.66
N LEU A 67 13.93 38.55 -3.69
CA LEU A 67 14.95 38.35 -4.70
C LEU A 67 15.54 36.94 -4.56
N GLU A 68 15.69 36.23 -5.69
CA GLU A 68 16.30 34.91 -5.71
C GLU A 68 17.55 34.88 -6.58
N VAL A 69 18.55 34.12 -6.16
CA VAL A 69 19.79 33.89 -6.93
C VAL A 69 20.00 32.39 -7.05
N ARG A 70 19.96 31.87 -8.26
CA ARG A 70 20.19 30.46 -8.56
C ARG A 70 21.58 30.27 -9.15
N PHE A 71 22.35 29.39 -8.53
CA PHE A 71 23.63 28.89 -9.00
C PHE A 71 23.40 27.52 -9.64
N ILE A 72 23.76 27.35 -10.90
CA ILE A 72 23.60 26.09 -11.64
C ILE A 72 24.99 25.52 -11.91
N SER A 73 25.29 24.36 -11.32
CA SER A 73 26.55 23.65 -11.55
C SER A 73 26.64 23.16 -13.00
N SER A 74 27.83 23.23 -13.57
CA SER A 74 28.14 22.67 -14.89
C SER A 74 28.41 21.16 -14.86
N ARG A 75 28.70 20.60 -13.67
CA ARG A 75 29.19 19.22 -13.47
C ARG A 75 28.09 18.25 -13.08
N ASP A 76 27.16 18.69 -12.24
CA ASP A 76 26.04 17.90 -11.73
C ASP A 76 24.75 18.72 -11.89
N GLN A 77 23.60 18.08 -12.12
CA GLN A 77 22.30 18.78 -12.31
C GLN A 77 21.78 19.49 -11.04
N ASP A 78 22.56 19.56 -9.96
CA ASP A 78 22.19 20.21 -8.72
C ASP A 78 22.37 21.74 -8.82
N SER A 79 21.29 22.47 -8.56
CA SER A 79 21.27 23.93 -8.50
C SER A 79 21.03 24.43 -7.08
N VAL A 80 21.86 25.36 -6.60
CA VAL A 80 21.65 26.03 -5.32
C VAL A 80 20.86 27.30 -5.57
N MET A 81 19.66 27.40 -5.02
CA MET A 81 18.83 28.60 -5.11
C MET A 81 18.84 29.31 -3.76
N LEU A 82 19.14 30.61 -3.73
CA LEU A 82 19.15 31.43 -2.52
C LEU A 82 18.05 32.49 -2.57
N SER A 83 17.28 32.62 -1.50
CA SER A 83 16.37 33.74 -1.24
C SER A 83 17.11 34.82 -0.44
N ILE A 84 17.08 36.05 -0.93
CA ILE A 84 17.78 37.20 -0.34
C ILE A 84 16.77 38.19 0.25
N PHE A 85 16.93 38.53 1.52
CA PHE A 85 15.97 39.36 2.27
C PHE A 85 16.63 40.13 3.41
N VAL A 86 15.90 41.10 3.96
CA VAL A 86 16.25 41.79 5.22
C VAL A 86 15.26 41.41 6.32
N SER A 87 15.62 41.58 7.58
CA SER A 87 14.67 41.36 8.69
C SER A 87 13.50 42.35 8.64
N PRO A 88 12.29 41.96 9.10
CA PRO A 88 11.15 42.87 9.15
C PRO A 88 11.44 44.13 9.97
N GLY A 89 11.07 45.29 9.44
CA GLY A 89 11.35 46.60 10.05
C GLY A 89 12.69 47.23 9.67
N VAL A 90 13.59 46.50 8.99
CA VAL A 90 14.85 47.03 8.47
C VAL A 90 14.62 47.68 7.10
N LYS A 91 15.14 48.91 6.91
CA LYS A 91 15.05 49.60 5.61
C LYS A 91 15.99 48.93 4.60
N SER A 92 15.41 48.36 3.55
CA SER A 92 16.18 47.65 2.54
C SER A 92 17.14 48.58 1.76
N PRO A 93 18.40 48.14 1.53
CA PRO A 93 19.37 48.87 0.71
C PRO A 93 19.14 48.71 -0.81
N HIS A 94 18.16 47.89 -1.23
CA HIS A 94 17.86 47.62 -2.64
C HIS A 94 16.36 47.33 -2.86
N PRO A 95 15.68 47.91 -3.87
CA PRO A 95 14.23 47.78 -4.06
C PRO A 95 13.73 46.34 -4.28
N SER A 96 14.56 45.47 -4.86
CA SER A 96 14.22 44.05 -5.04
C SER A 96 14.46 43.18 -3.79
N ILE A 97 15.24 43.66 -2.81
CA ILE A 97 15.46 42.93 -1.55
C ILE A 97 14.35 43.35 -0.59
N ARG A 98 13.53 42.40 -0.15
CA ARG A 98 12.36 42.66 0.69
C ARG A 98 12.51 42.06 2.09
N ALA A 99 11.58 42.43 2.97
CA ALA A 99 11.57 41.92 4.33
C ALA A 99 11.05 40.48 4.40
N ARG A 100 11.72 39.63 5.18
CA ARG A 100 11.25 38.28 5.54
C ARG A 100 11.88 37.86 6.88
N ASP A 101 11.17 37.06 7.67
CA ASP A 101 11.70 36.59 8.96
C ASP A 101 12.86 35.58 8.72
N PRO A 102 14.03 35.79 9.36
CA PRO A 102 15.09 34.78 9.41
C PRO A 102 14.69 33.63 10.35
N VAL A 103 15.16 32.42 10.06
CA VAL A 103 14.98 31.28 10.97
C VAL A 103 16.04 31.33 12.06
N ALA A 104 15.64 31.20 13.32
CA ALA A 104 16.61 31.18 14.40
C ALA A 104 17.40 29.85 14.42
N PRO A 105 18.70 29.83 14.74
CA PRO A 105 19.48 28.59 14.81
C PRO A 105 19.00 27.61 15.89
N GLN A 106 18.29 28.08 16.92
CA GLN A 106 17.81 27.29 18.06
C GLN A 106 16.35 27.63 18.34
N SER A 107 15.49 26.61 18.42
CA SER A 107 14.04 26.80 18.57
C SER A 107 13.60 27.30 19.96
N GLY A 108 14.48 27.26 20.95
CA GLY A 108 14.23 27.75 22.31
C GLY A 108 14.68 29.19 22.56
N CYS A 109 15.18 29.89 21.54
CA CYS A 109 15.65 31.27 21.70
C CYS A 109 14.48 32.27 21.81
N TYR A 110 14.82 33.51 22.15
CA TYR A 110 13.84 34.58 22.29
C TYR A 110 13.09 34.85 20.99
N GLU A 111 13.77 34.79 19.85
CA GLU A 111 13.22 35.07 18.52
C GLU A 111 12.11 34.07 18.16
N SER A 112 12.36 32.76 18.31
CA SER A 112 11.38 31.71 18.03
C SER A 112 10.20 31.75 19.01
N LEU A 113 10.44 31.99 20.29
CA LEU A 113 9.36 32.16 21.29
C LEU A 113 8.50 33.39 21.01
N ARG A 114 9.13 34.51 20.61
CA ARG A 114 8.44 35.74 20.21
C ARG A 114 7.61 35.52 18.95
N LEU A 115 8.10 34.72 18.00
CA LEU A 115 7.33 34.35 16.81
C LEU A 115 6.11 33.51 17.17
N ALA A 116 6.27 32.48 18.01
CA ALA A 116 5.17 31.65 18.50
C ALA A 116 4.08 32.49 19.19
N ARG A 117 4.48 33.48 20.00
CA ARG A 117 3.57 34.46 20.62
C ARG A 117 2.84 35.29 19.55
N ARG A 118 3.56 35.82 18.56
CA ARG A 118 2.97 36.63 17.48
C ARG A 118 1.92 35.83 16.71
N TRP A 119 2.19 34.57 16.37
CA TRP A 119 1.22 33.70 15.69
C TRP A 119 -0.02 33.43 16.54
N LEU A 120 0.16 33.18 17.85
CA LEU A 120 -0.96 32.98 18.76
C LEU A 120 -1.82 34.25 18.87
N GLU A 121 -1.19 35.41 19.06
CA GLU A 121 -1.86 36.71 19.15
C GLU A 121 -2.64 36.99 17.86
N ASP A 122 -1.97 36.96 16.70
CA ASP A 122 -2.58 37.16 15.38
C ASP A 122 -3.75 36.19 15.11
N CYS A 123 -3.59 34.91 15.45
CA CYS A 123 -4.66 33.93 15.31
C CYS A 123 -5.85 34.17 16.26
N THR A 124 -5.63 34.74 17.44
CA THR A 124 -6.73 35.06 18.35
C THR A 124 -7.43 36.38 18.01
N THR A 125 -6.72 37.32 17.37
CA THR A 125 -7.25 38.66 17.08
C THR A 125 -7.78 38.81 15.66
N ASN A 126 -7.14 38.21 14.66
CA ASN A 126 -7.38 38.52 13.24
C ASN A 126 -8.09 37.40 12.47
N HIS A 127 -7.96 36.16 12.91
CA HIS A 127 -8.54 34.98 12.22
C HIS A 127 -10.00 34.74 12.61
N GLU A 128 -10.93 34.98 11.69
CA GLU A 128 -12.38 34.89 11.94
C GLU A 128 -12.82 33.54 12.49
N SER A 129 -12.34 32.44 11.90
CA SER A 129 -12.69 31.10 12.36
C SER A 129 -11.94 30.70 13.63
N CYS A 130 -11.04 31.55 14.14
CA CYS A 130 -10.23 31.31 15.34
C CYS A 130 -10.61 32.19 16.55
N ARG A 131 -11.33 33.30 16.33
CA ARG A 131 -11.74 34.28 17.36
C ARG A 131 -12.65 33.73 18.46
N VAL A 132 -13.55 32.79 18.13
CA VAL A 132 -14.49 32.22 19.11
C VAL A 132 -13.76 31.19 19.98
N GLU A 133 -13.23 31.57 21.13
CA GLU A 133 -12.61 30.60 22.04
C GLU A 133 -13.65 29.62 22.61
N PRO A 134 -13.34 28.31 22.67
CA PRO A 134 -14.18 27.37 23.38
C PRO A 134 -14.19 27.76 24.86
N VAL A 135 -15.33 28.26 25.35
CA VAL A 135 -15.60 28.37 26.79
C VAL A 135 -15.93 26.96 27.27
N ALA A 136 -14.91 26.12 27.42
CA ALA A 136 -15.02 24.72 27.77
C ALA A 136 -14.50 24.46 29.18
N ALA A 137 -15.09 23.48 29.86
CA ALA A 137 -14.57 22.97 31.11
C ALA A 137 -13.17 22.38 30.87
N MET A 138 -12.23 22.71 31.74
CA MET A 138 -10.89 22.13 31.71
C MET A 138 -10.96 20.61 31.95
N PRO A 139 -9.92 19.86 31.54
CA PRO A 139 -9.80 18.44 31.85
C PRO A 139 -9.88 18.18 33.36
N THR A 140 -10.14 16.94 33.78
CA THR A 140 -10.28 16.58 35.21
C THR A 140 -9.12 17.10 36.06
N ARG A 141 -7.91 17.02 35.50
CA ARG A 141 -6.67 17.52 36.10
C ARG A 141 -5.85 18.28 35.06
N VAL A 142 -5.18 19.33 35.51
CA VAL A 142 -4.20 20.11 34.73
C VAL A 142 -3.01 20.47 35.60
N ILE A 143 -1.89 20.78 34.97
CA ILE A 143 -0.71 21.32 35.64
C ILE A 143 -0.85 22.85 35.66
N ASP A 144 -0.95 23.45 36.85
CA ASP A 144 -0.72 24.88 37.01
C ASP A 144 0.79 25.14 36.92
N VAL A 145 1.20 25.75 35.81
CA VAL A 145 2.61 26.01 35.54
C VAL A 145 3.15 27.19 36.36
N GLY A 146 2.28 27.92 37.06
CA GLY A 146 2.63 29.08 37.87
C GLY A 146 3.29 30.22 37.09
N THR A 147 3.86 31.18 37.81
CA THR A 147 4.69 32.25 37.27
C THR A 147 6.17 31.85 37.23
N GLU A 148 7.01 32.67 36.59
CA GLU A 148 8.43 32.39 36.42
C GLU A 148 9.13 32.04 37.75
N GLY A 149 9.87 30.91 37.77
CA GLY A 149 10.64 30.44 38.93
C GLY A 149 9.91 29.51 39.92
N GLY A 150 8.59 29.37 39.85
CA GLY A 150 7.83 28.47 40.72
C GLY A 150 7.90 27.00 40.30
N ASN A 151 7.62 26.07 41.22
CA ASN A 151 7.36 24.67 40.87
C ASN A 151 5.94 24.51 40.35
N PRO A 152 5.72 23.78 39.24
CA PRO A 152 4.39 23.47 38.74
C PRO A 152 3.64 22.54 39.72
N VAL A 153 2.32 22.61 39.72
CA VAL A 153 1.46 21.84 40.64
C VAL A 153 0.35 21.15 39.86
N LEU A 154 0.07 19.89 40.16
CA LEU A 154 -1.09 19.19 39.62
C LEU A 154 -2.36 19.66 40.35
N VAL A 155 -3.36 20.10 39.60
CA VAL A 155 -4.60 20.67 40.15
C VAL A 155 -5.80 19.90 39.60
N GLU A 156 -6.72 19.51 40.49
CA GLU A 156 -8.05 19.06 40.09
C GLU A 156 -8.93 20.25 39.76
N THR A 157 -9.50 20.25 38.56
CA THR A 157 -10.20 21.43 38.04
C THR A 157 -11.63 21.52 38.53
N ASN A 158 -12.25 20.40 38.94
CA ASN A 158 -13.66 20.32 39.32
C ASN A 158 -14.60 20.94 38.28
N GLY A 159 -14.26 20.83 36.99
CA GLY A 159 -15.05 21.38 35.88
C GLY A 159 -14.96 22.90 35.72
N THR A 160 -13.98 23.55 36.35
CA THR A 160 -13.70 24.97 36.14
C THR A 160 -13.37 25.25 34.67
N ILE A 161 -13.78 26.43 34.20
CA ILE A 161 -13.55 26.91 32.85
C ILE A 161 -12.27 27.73 32.85
N GLY A 162 -11.38 27.47 31.89
CA GLY A 162 -10.10 28.17 31.80
C GLY A 162 -9.32 27.83 30.54
N ARG A 163 -8.36 28.68 30.21
CA ARG A 163 -7.43 28.47 29.09
C ARG A 163 -6.30 27.54 29.51
N TYR A 164 -6.03 26.53 28.71
CA TYR A 164 -4.94 25.59 28.92
C TYR A 164 -4.30 25.18 27.60
N ALA A 165 -3.03 24.80 27.67
CA ALA A 165 -2.32 24.16 26.57
C ALA A 165 -2.30 22.64 26.74
N THR A 166 -2.07 21.92 25.67
CA THR A 166 -1.86 20.47 25.63
C THR A 166 -0.50 20.15 25.06
N LEU A 167 0.16 19.10 25.57
CA LEU A 167 1.43 18.63 25.03
C LEU A 167 1.21 17.36 24.18
N SER A 168 1.70 17.38 22.95
CA SER A 168 1.79 16.22 22.05
C SER A 168 3.26 15.85 21.89
N TYR A 169 3.65 14.66 22.36
CA TYR A 169 5.06 14.26 22.45
C TYR A 169 5.23 12.74 22.49
N CYS A 170 6.45 12.23 22.29
CA CYS A 170 6.79 10.83 22.48
C CYS A 170 7.27 10.55 23.91
N TRP A 171 6.77 9.48 24.54
CA TRP A 171 7.24 9.08 25.87
C TRP A 171 8.68 8.55 25.83
N GLY A 172 9.01 7.71 24.84
CA GLY A 172 10.31 7.04 24.72
C GLY A 172 10.48 5.85 25.68
N ASP A 173 11.68 5.28 25.72
CA ASP A 173 11.98 4.01 26.42
C ASP A 173 12.26 4.14 27.94
N GLY A 174 12.18 5.35 28.50
CA GLY A 174 12.44 5.57 29.93
C GLY A 174 12.44 7.04 30.34
N GLY A 175 12.48 7.29 31.66
CA GLY A 175 12.58 8.64 32.23
C GLY A 175 11.27 9.44 32.28
N GLN A 176 10.15 8.88 31.83
CA GLN A 176 8.85 9.54 31.91
C GLN A 176 8.36 9.62 33.35
N LEU A 177 8.24 10.84 33.88
CA LEU A 177 7.56 11.10 35.15
C LEU A 177 6.05 10.86 34.98
N LYS A 178 5.45 10.13 35.94
CA LYS A 178 4.06 9.67 35.86
C LYS A 178 3.31 9.94 37.16
N THR A 179 2.05 10.32 37.04
CA THR A 179 1.14 10.36 38.19
C THR A 179 0.62 8.95 38.45
N THR A 180 0.81 8.43 39.64
CA THR A 180 0.20 7.19 40.15
C THR A 180 -0.58 7.51 41.42
N LYS A 181 -1.28 6.53 41.99
CA LYS A 181 -1.95 6.70 43.30
C LYS A 181 -0.98 7.17 44.38
N ASP A 182 0.27 6.72 44.33
CA ASP A 182 1.30 7.05 45.31
C ASP A 182 1.86 8.47 45.13
N THR A 183 2.02 8.93 43.88
CA THR A 183 2.61 10.25 43.58
C THR A 183 1.58 11.38 43.48
N LEU A 184 0.28 11.09 43.38
CA LEU A 184 -0.78 12.08 43.28
C LEU A 184 -0.74 13.13 44.41
N SER A 185 -0.55 12.67 45.65
CA SER A 185 -0.51 13.56 46.82
C SER A 185 0.74 14.45 46.85
N SER A 186 1.87 14.02 46.30
CA SER A 186 3.07 14.87 46.21
C SER A 186 2.95 15.87 45.06
N PHE A 187 2.46 15.45 43.90
CA PHE A 187 2.32 16.31 42.72
C PHE A 187 1.30 17.44 42.91
N THR A 188 0.28 17.23 43.74
CA THR A 188 -0.67 18.27 44.16
C THR A 188 -0.10 19.29 45.15
N ARG A 189 1.04 18.99 45.80
CA ARG A 189 1.81 19.96 46.61
C ARG A 189 2.88 20.70 45.80
N GLY A 190 3.33 20.10 44.71
CA GLY A 190 4.28 20.66 43.77
C GLY A 190 5.20 19.60 43.18
N ILE A 191 5.56 19.79 41.92
CA ILE A 191 6.47 18.93 41.16
C ILE A 191 7.76 19.71 40.98
N SER A 192 8.90 19.16 41.41
CA SER A 192 10.17 19.87 41.24
C SER A 192 10.51 20.02 39.76
N MET A 193 10.91 21.23 39.34
CA MET A 193 11.40 21.46 37.97
C MET A 193 12.58 20.54 37.59
N SER A 194 13.40 20.12 38.56
CA SER A 194 14.54 19.23 38.34
C SER A 194 14.16 17.75 38.16
N GLU A 195 12.96 17.36 38.58
CA GLU A 195 12.44 15.98 38.47
C GLU A 195 11.66 15.77 37.16
N LEU A 196 11.30 16.86 36.49
CA LEU A 196 10.57 16.81 35.23
C LEU A 196 11.46 16.36 34.07
N PRO A 197 10.95 15.51 33.17
CA PRO A 197 11.61 15.25 31.90
C PRO A 197 11.79 16.56 31.11
N GLN A 198 12.87 16.65 30.33
CA GLN A 198 13.21 17.87 29.60
C GLN A 198 12.05 18.36 28.72
N THR A 199 11.32 17.45 28.06
CA THR A 199 10.18 17.82 27.21
C THR A 199 9.04 18.48 28.00
N ALA A 200 8.75 18.01 29.22
CA ALA A 200 7.75 18.64 30.08
C ALA A 200 8.23 19.99 30.62
N SER A 201 9.51 20.07 31.00
CA SER A 201 10.15 21.32 31.44
C SER A 201 10.10 22.41 30.35
N ASP A 202 10.45 22.06 29.12
CA ASP A 202 10.37 22.99 27.98
C ASP A 202 8.92 23.41 27.69
N ALA A 203 7.96 22.48 27.75
CA ALA A 203 6.53 22.81 27.58
C ALA A 203 6.05 23.83 28.62
N ILE A 204 6.47 23.69 29.88
CA ILE A 204 6.19 24.66 30.94
C ILE A 204 6.81 26.02 30.63
N ARG A 205 8.06 26.06 30.15
CA ARG A 205 8.73 27.32 29.75
C ARG A 205 8.00 28.01 28.60
N ILE A 206 7.55 27.25 27.60
CA ILE A 206 6.73 27.76 26.49
C ILE A 206 5.41 28.33 27.04
N CYS A 207 4.69 27.58 27.89
CA CYS A 207 3.42 28.03 28.46
C CYS A 207 3.57 29.33 29.25
N ARG A 208 4.59 29.42 30.13
CA ARG A 208 4.91 30.64 30.87
C ARG A 208 5.21 31.81 29.93
N TYR A 209 6.03 31.59 28.90
CA TYR A 209 6.35 32.63 27.93
C TYR A 209 5.13 33.09 27.15
N LEU A 210 4.22 32.19 26.77
CA LEU A 210 2.99 32.53 26.04
C LEU A 210 1.87 33.07 26.94
N GLY A 211 2.05 33.08 28.27
CA GLY A 211 1.02 33.50 29.22
C GLY A 211 -0.13 32.50 29.40
N ILE A 212 0.10 31.21 29.10
CA ILE A 212 -0.86 30.13 29.31
C ILE A 212 -0.55 29.47 30.65
N ARG A 213 -1.46 29.61 31.63
CA ARG A 213 -1.22 29.14 33.01
C ARG A 213 -1.36 27.64 33.20
N TYR A 214 -2.24 27.00 32.45
CA TYR A 214 -2.53 25.58 32.65
C TYR A 214 -2.01 24.75 31.48
N LEU A 215 -1.44 23.60 31.79
CA LEU A 215 -0.89 22.65 30.80
C LEU A 215 -1.41 21.25 31.10
N TRP A 216 -1.86 20.54 30.07
CA TRP A 216 -2.25 19.15 30.15
C TRP A 216 -1.18 18.26 29.51
N ILE A 217 -0.69 17.29 30.27
CA ILE A 217 0.26 16.26 29.86
C ILE A 217 -0.34 14.91 30.30
N ASP A 218 -0.59 14.01 29.36
CA ASP A 218 -1.24 12.71 29.60
C ASP A 218 -0.62 11.93 30.76
N ALA A 219 0.72 11.80 30.79
CA ALA A 219 1.46 11.08 31.81
C ALA A 219 1.30 11.66 33.22
N LEU A 220 0.99 12.95 33.34
CA LEU A 220 0.85 13.67 34.62
C LEU A 220 -0.61 13.96 35.00
N CYS A 221 -1.51 14.08 34.03
CA CYS A 221 -2.92 14.43 34.27
C CYS A 221 -3.83 13.20 34.34
N ILE A 222 -3.36 12.03 33.88
CA ILE A 222 -4.04 10.73 34.02
C ILE A 222 -3.30 9.90 35.07
N ILE A 223 -4.05 9.24 35.97
CA ILE A 223 -3.48 8.35 36.99
C ILE A 223 -3.06 7.05 36.31
N GLN A 224 -1.76 6.89 36.11
CA GLN A 224 -1.15 5.73 35.49
C GLN A 224 -1.27 4.51 36.41
N GLY A 225 -1.62 3.37 35.80
CA GLY A 225 -1.86 2.11 36.52
C GLY A 225 -3.25 2.01 37.15
N ASP A 226 -4.14 2.97 36.92
CA ASP A 226 -5.56 2.91 37.28
C ASP A 226 -6.42 2.76 36.02
N GLU A 227 -7.01 1.58 35.81
CA GLU A 227 -7.78 1.27 34.60
C GLU A 227 -9.07 2.10 34.49
N ASP A 228 -9.75 2.37 35.62
CA ASP A 228 -10.98 3.16 35.63
C ASP A 228 -10.70 4.63 35.30
N ASP A 229 -9.60 5.18 35.84
CA ASP A 229 -9.13 6.53 35.50
C ASP A 229 -8.70 6.61 34.03
N TRP A 230 -7.94 5.63 33.55
CA TRP A 230 -7.49 5.59 32.17
C TRP A 230 -8.66 5.50 31.17
N VAL A 231 -9.64 4.62 31.40
CA VAL A 231 -10.82 4.49 30.52
C VAL A 231 -11.60 5.81 30.48
N ARG A 232 -11.80 6.44 31.64
CA ARG A 232 -12.51 7.72 31.71
C ARG A 232 -11.76 8.84 30.99
N GLU A 233 -10.47 9.01 31.23
CA GLU A 233 -9.69 10.12 30.64
C GLU A 233 -9.37 9.88 29.16
N SER A 234 -9.06 8.65 28.74
CA SER A 234 -8.81 8.31 27.32
C SER A 234 -10.04 8.58 26.44
N SER A 235 -11.23 8.23 26.91
CA SER A 235 -12.50 8.50 26.20
C SER A 235 -12.79 9.99 26.00
N ARG A 236 -12.16 10.86 26.81
CA ARG A 236 -12.29 12.32 26.79
C ARG A 236 -11.10 13.03 26.13
N MET A 237 -10.04 12.31 25.75
CA MET A 237 -8.86 12.93 25.11
C MET A 237 -9.24 13.78 23.91
N GLY A 238 -10.24 13.36 23.12
CA GLY A 238 -10.72 14.16 22.00
C GLY A 238 -11.18 15.56 22.41
N ASP A 239 -11.95 15.64 23.49
CA ASP A 239 -12.45 16.90 24.06
C ASP A 239 -11.31 17.74 24.66
N VAL A 240 -10.33 17.08 25.29
CA VAL A 240 -9.14 17.73 25.87
C VAL A 240 -8.34 18.47 24.79
N TYR A 241 -8.03 17.83 23.67
CA TYR A 241 -7.29 18.49 22.59
C TYR A 241 -8.16 19.47 21.80
N SER A 242 -9.46 19.19 21.59
CA SER A 242 -10.33 20.11 20.85
C SER A 242 -10.64 21.41 21.58
N SER A 243 -10.56 21.38 22.92
CA SER A 243 -10.88 22.53 23.77
C SER A 243 -9.64 23.29 24.24
N SER A 244 -8.44 22.82 23.92
CA SER A 244 -7.21 23.51 24.32
C SER A 244 -7.02 24.83 23.55
N THR A 245 -6.37 25.79 24.20
CA THR A 245 -5.99 27.06 23.56
C THR A 245 -4.93 26.84 22.50
N LEU A 246 -3.97 25.96 22.80
CA LEU A 246 -2.82 25.62 21.97
C LEU A 246 -2.33 24.20 22.28
N THR A 247 -2.04 23.42 21.25
CA THR A 247 -1.26 22.19 21.37
C THR A 247 0.20 22.45 21.00
N ILE A 248 1.11 22.15 21.91
CA ILE A 248 2.56 22.17 21.67
C ILE A 248 2.95 20.78 21.19
N ALA A 249 3.51 20.68 19.98
CA ALA A 249 3.92 19.42 19.38
C ALA A 249 5.45 19.30 19.34
N ALA A 250 6.01 18.41 20.14
CA ALA A 250 7.44 18.10 20.21
C ALA A 250 7.86 17.17 19.05
N ALA A 251 7.70 17.65 17.81
CA ALA A 251 7.69 16.81 16.62
C ALA A 251 9.05 16.14 16.31
N ARG A 252 10.16 16.81 16.63
CA ARG A 252 11.54 16.31 16.46
C ARG A 252 11.97 15.22 17.45
N SER A 253 11.26 15.08 18.58
CA SER A 253 11.77 14.33 19.72
C SER A 253 11.15 12.93 19.81
N GLY A 254 12.01 11.91 19.83
CA GLY A 254 11.61 10.50 19.97
C GLY A 254 11.29 10.07 21.40
N GLY A 255 11.55 10.91 22.39
CA GLY A 255 11.30 10.60 23.80
C GLY A 255 11.28 11.83 24.71
N CYS A 256 10.76 11.66 25.93
CA CYS A 256 10.49 12.76 26.86
C CYS A 256 11.74 13.40 27.49
N THR A 257 12.89 12.73 27.39
CA THR A 257 14.18 13.20 27.93
C THR A 257 14.95 14.10 26.97
N GLN A 258 14.57 14.13 25.69
CA GLN A 258 15.29 14.88 24.65
C GLN A 258 14.96 16.39 24.66
N GLY A 259 13.81 16.77 25.20
CA GLY A 259 13.34 18.16 25.18
C GLY A 259 12.44 18.50 23.99
N ILE A 260 12.01 19.75 23.93
CA ILE A 260 11.29 20.34 22.78
C ILE A 260 12.23 21.21 21.97
N PHE A 261 13.12 21.95 22.65
CA PHE A 261 14.04 22.87 22.01
C PHE A 261 15.24 22.15 21.39
N GLY A 262 15.78 22.73 20.31
CA GLY A 262 17.01 22.27 19.69
C GLY A 262 17.39 23.04 18.44
N SER A 263 18.47 22.58 17.79
CA SER A 263 18.99 23.18 16.56
C SER A 263 18.01 23.07 15.39
N GLN A 264 17.87 24.15 14.62
CA GLN A 264 16.98 24.21 13.47
C GLN A 264 17.79 24.17 12.17
N LEU A 265 17.49 23.24 11.27
CA LEU A 265 18.24 23.07 10.01
C LEU A 265 18.26 24.37 9.20
N PHE A 266 17.12 25.04 9.04
CA PHE A 266 17.04 26.26 8.22
C PHE A 266 17.66 27.49 8.89
N GLY A 267 17.92 27.42 10.19
CA GLY A 267 18.69 28.42 10.93
C GLY A 267 20.20 28.10 10.99
N SER A 268 20.64 26.97 10.45
CA SER A 268 22.06 26.59 10.40
C SER A 268 22.84 27.47 9.43
N ALA A 269 24.14 27.65 9.67
CA ALA A 269 25.02 28.40 8.77
C ALA A 269 25.08 27.82 7.34
N GLU A 270 24.82 26.52 7.18
CA GLU A 270 24.77 25.84 5.89
C GLU A 270 23.54 26.21 5.05
N HIS A 271 22.46 26.66 5.70
CA HIS A 271 21.18 26.98 5.07
C HIS A 271 20.85 28.47 5.10
N GLN A 272 21.32 29.22 6.10
CA GLN A 272 21.07 30.66 6.24
C GLN A 272 22.30 31.37 6.81
N ASN A 273 22.68 32.49 6.19
CA ASN A 273 23.76 33.34 6.69
C ASN A 273 23.46 34.83 6.46
N SER A 274 24.11 35.69 7.23
CA SER A 274 23.97 37.16 7.14
C SER A 274 25.21 37.80 6.50
N PHE A 275 24.99 38.91 5.80
CA PHE A 275 26.00 39.65 5.07
C PHE A 275 25.73 41.14 5.23
N ILE A 276 26.78 41.93 5.42
CA ILE A 276 26.66 43.40 5.38
C ILE A 276 26.66 43.86 3.92
N PHE A 277 25.58 44.51 3.51
CA PHE A 277 25.40 45.10 2.19
C PHE A 277 24.92 46.55 2.33
N ARG A 278 25.78 47.50 1.93
CA ARG A 278 25.54 48.95 2.08
C ARG A 278 25.14 49.34 3.52
N ASP A 279 25.94 48.89 4.49
CA ASP A 279 25.75 49.10 5.94
C ASP A 279 24.46 48.50 6.54
N VAL A 280 23.76 47.65 5.78
CA VAL A 280 22.57 46.93 6.24
C VAL A 280 22.83 45.44 6.27
N GLU A 281 22.38 44.76 7.32
CA GLU A 281 22.41 43.30 7.41
C GLU A 281 21.36 42.68 6.47
N VAL A 282 21.82 41.90 5.51
CA VAL A 282 21.03 41.15 4.54
C VAL A 282 21.25 39.66 4.77
N TYR A 283 20.18 38.89 4.75
CA TYR A 283 20.21 37.45 4.86
C TYR A 283 20.14 36.80 3.48
N ALA A 284 20.89 35.73 3.31
CA ALA A 284 20.71 34.76 2.24
C ALA A 284 20.31 33.43 2.86
N ARG A 285 19.29 32.78 2.30
CA ARG A 285 18.85 31.45 2.73
C ARG A 285 18.68 30.54 1.52
N LYS A 286 19.16 29.30 1.58
CA LYS A 286 18.83 28.27 0.59
C LYS A 286 17.30 28.17 0.46
N SER A 287 16.80 28.29 -0.76
CA SER A 287 15.37 28.27 -1.06
C SER A 287 14.82 26.98 -0.54
N PRO A 288 13.88 27.03 0.41
CA PRO A 288 13.45 25.83 1.06
C PRO A 288 12.29 25.21 0.25
N ALA A 289 12.04 25.67 -0.98
CA ALA A 289 11.00 25.20 -1.90
C ALA A 289 11.09 23.69 -2.20
N ASP A 290 12.30 23.16 -2.33
CA ASP A 290 12.52 21.73 -2.59
C ASP A 290 12.43 20.88 -1.31
N GLN A 291 12.45 21.53 -0.14
CA GLN A 291 12.44 20.90 1.20
C GLN A 291 11.08 21.09 1.93
N HIS A 292 10.27 22.07 1.55
CA HIS A 292 8.91 22.32 2.03
C HIS A 292 7.89 21.62 1.13
N LEU A 293 7.13 20.65 1.65
CA LEU A 293 6.17 19.88 0.84
C LEU A 293 4.73 20.02 1.28
N GLY A 294 4.32 21.26 1.53
CA GLY A 294 2.95 21.57 1.94
C GLY A 294 2.65 21.12 3.37
N SER A 295 1.38 21.29 3.76
CA SER A 295 0.85 21.23 5.13
C SER A 295 1.54 20.27 6.12
N PRO A 296 1.70 20.67 7.41
CA PRO A 296 2.16 19.81 8.51
C PRO A 296 1.43 18.45 8.65
N LEU A 297 0.25 18.31 8.04
CA LEU A 297 -0.55 17.08 8.09
C LEU A 297 -0.29 16.12 6.92
N GLY A 298 0.46 16.50 5.88
CA GLY A 298 0.83 15.60 4.78
C GLY A 298 -0.34 15.03 3.95
N LEU A 299 -1.56 15.56 4.10
CA LEU A 299 -2.84 14.99 3.64
C LEU A 299 -3.04 14.92 2.10
N ASN A 300 -2.01 15.21 1.30
CA ASN A 300 -2.14 15.29 -0.15
C ASN A 300 -1.86 13.97 -0.90
N LEU A 301 -2.62 12.92 -0.65
CA LEU A 301 -2.38 11.62 -1.30
C LEU A 301 -2.62 11.65 -2.83
N ALA A 302 -3.53 12.50 -3.33
CA ALA A 302 -3.92 12.51 -4.75
C ALA A 302 -2.88 13.19 -5.67
N GLY A 303 -2.10 14.15 -5.17
CA GLY A 303 -1.05 14.86 -5.93
C GLY A 303 0.37 14.33 -5.73
N GLN A 304 0.53 13.26 -4.93
CA GLN A 304 1.80 12.62 -4.58
C GLN A 304 2.23 11.53 -5.58
N ASN A 305 1.76 11.57 -6.83
CA ASN A 305 2.07 10.54 -7.83
C ASN A 305 3.47 10.66 -8.49
N GLY A 306 4.28 11.65 -8.12
CA GLY A 306 5.70 11.66 -8.49
C GLY A 306 6.54 10.97 -7.42
N GLU A 307 7.47 10.09 -7.80
CA GLU A 307 8.39 9.37 -6.89
C GLU A 307 9.12 10.34 -5.92
N LEU A 308 9.52 11.52 -6.41
CA LEU A 308 10.12 12.61 -5.62
C LEU A 308 9.19 13.21 -4.56
N ARG A 309 7.87 13.25 -4.79
CA ARG A 309 6.89 13.80 -3.82
C ARG A 309 6.46 12.77 -2.78
N ARG A 310 6.50 11.47 -3.12
CA ARG A 310 6.33 10.37 -2.14
C ARG A 310 7.48 10.35 -1.13
N ALA A 311 8.74 10.49 -1.56
CA ALA A 311 9.90 10.53 -0.66
C ALA A 311 9.91 11.68 0.37
N LYS A 312 8.96 12.62 0.27
CA LYS A 312 9.05 13.97 0.85
C LYS A 312 7.84 14.35 1.75
N SER A 313 6.78 13.54 1.79
CA SER A 313 5.63 13.71 2.71
C SER A 313 6.03 13.46 4.18
N TRP A 314 5.45 14.18 5.15
CA TRP A 314 5.68 13.94 6.59
C TRP A 314 5.24 12.52 7.00
N ILE A 315 4.25 11.98 6.28
CA ILE A 315 3.76 10.60 6.40
C ILE A 315 4.84 9.58 5.98
N LEU A 316 5.74 9.99 5.07
CA LEU A 316 6.73 9.14 4.40
C LEU A 316 8.18 9.44 4.84
N ARG A 317 8.38 10.42 5.73
CA ARG A 317 9.64 10.69 6.46
C ARG A 317 9.50 10.49 7.98
N PRO A 318 8.96 9.35 8.44
CA PRO A 318 8.71 9.12 9.86
C PRO A 318 9.99 9.08 10.71
N ASP A 319 11.16 8.88 10.10
CA ASP A 319 12.46 8.99 10.76
C ASP A 319 12.85 10.42 11.15
N GLU A 320 12.35 11.42 10.42
CA GLU A 320 12.63 12.84 10.67
C GLU A 320 11.64 13.47 11.67
N LEU A 321 10.45 12.85 11.82
CA LEU A 321 9.38 13.33 12.70
C LEU A 321 8.88 12.19 13.60
N PRO A 322 9.63 11.83 14.66
CA PRO A 322 9.28 10.73 15.55
C PRO A 322 7.85 10.83 16.13
N LEU A 323 7.33 12.04 16.35
CA LEU A 323 5.97 12.22 16.83
C LEU A 323 4.92 11.71 15.83
N ALA A 324 5.14 11.92 14.54
CA ALA A 324 4.20 11.49 13.49
C ALA A 324 4.07 9.97 13.38
N ARG A 325 5.03 9.22 13.94
CA ARG A 325 4.97 7.75 14.06
C ARG A 325 3.94 7.26 15.06
N ARG A 326 3.40 8.07 15.96
CA ARG A 326 2.45 7.58 16.97
C ARG A 326 1.01 7.74 16.48
N ALA A 327 0.25 6.65 16.42
CA ALA A 327 -1.14 6.70 15.92
C ALA A 327 -2.04 7.65 16.74
N TRP A 328 -1.85 7.71 18.06
CA TRP A 328 -2.54 8.65 18.97
C TRP A 328 -2.42 10.11 18.53
N THR A 329 -1.29 10.50 17.94
CA THR A 329 -1.03 11.89 17.53
C THR A 329 -1.91 12.36 16.39
N VAL A 330 -2.55 11.44 15.64
CA VAL A 330 -3.52 11.84 14.60
C VAL A 330 -4.69 12.57 15.25
N GLN A 331 -5.27 12.03 16.33
CA GLN A 331 -6.34 12.69 17.06
C GLN A 331 -5.86 14.00 17.70
N GLU A 332 -4.68 13.99 18.32
CA GLU A 332 -4.09 15.16 18.97
C GLU A 332 -3.93 16.33 17.99
N ARG A 333 -3.39 16.07 16.80
CA ARG A 333 -3.17 17.08 15.75
C ARG A 333 -4.48 17.50 15.09
N VAL A 334 -5.32 16.54 14.72
CA VAL A 334 -6.55 16.79 13.94
C VAL A 334 -7.62 17.49 14.78
N LEU A 335 -7.74 17.21 16.07
CA LEU A 335 -8.76 17.86 16.89
C LEU A 335 -8.32 19.20 17.48
N SER A 336 -7.02 19.46 17.58
CA SER A 336 -6.51 20.75 18.05
C SER A 336 -6.86 21.89 17.11
N ARG A 337 -7.32 23.01 17.66
CA ARG A 337 -7.60 24.23 16.90
C ARG A 337 -6.33 24.98 16.51
N ARG A 338 -5.30 24.91 17.35
CA ARG A 338 -3.99 25.52 17.14
C ARG A 338 -2.93 24.50 17.51
N VAL A 339 -1.96 24.32 16.62
CA VAL A 339 -0.81 23.44 16.87
C VAL A 339 0.46 24.22 16.54
N LEU A 340 1.37 24.28 17.50
CA LEU A 340 2.72 24.80 17.34
C LEU A 340 3.67 23.61 17.30
N TYR A 341 4.23 23.32 16.13
CA TYR A 341 5.17 22.24 15.92
C TYR A 341 6.60 22.72 16.06
N TYR A 342 7.38 21.98 16.85
CA TYR A 342 8.83 22.07 16.94
C TYR A 342 9.45 20.92 16.15
N THR A 343 9.81 21.17 14.89
CA THR A 343 10.44 20.16 14.01
C THR A 343 11.98 20.26 14.08
N ALA A 344 12.67 19.40 13.35
CA ALA A 344 14.13 19.50 13.20
C ALA A 344 14.54 20.65 12.26
N ASP A 345 13.64 21.05 11.36
CA ASP A 345 13.94 22.03 10.32
C ASP A 345 13.72 23.47 10.79
N GLU A 346 12.54 23.73 11.38
CA GLU A 346 12.09 25.03 11.85
C GLU A 346 10.78 24.94 12.69
N LEU A 347 10.30 26.06 13.25
CA LEU A 347 8.95 26.11 13.84
C LEU A 347 7.85 26.15 12.76
N TRP A 348 6.73 25.48 13.06
CA TRP A 348 5.51 25.54 12.25
C TRP A 348 4.29 25.86 13.08
N TRP A 349 3.44 26.73 12.53
CA TRP A 349 2.13 27.06 13.05
C TRP A 349 1.03 26.45 12.20
N GLN A 350 0.02 25.92 12.86
CA GLN A 350 -1.22 25.51 12.23
C GLN A 350 -2.40 26.00 13.07
N CYS A 351 -3.38 26.59 12.41
CA CYS A 351 -4.69 26.87 13.00
C CYS A 351 -5.81 26.55 12.00
N ASP A 352 -7.03 26.89 12.38
CA ASP A 352 -8.23 26.60 11.60
C ASP A 352 -8.35 27.41 10.30
N ASP A 353 -7.68 28.56 10.25
CA ASP A 353 -7.71 29.52 9.13
C ASP A 353 -6.43 29.51 8.31
N CYS A 354 -5.28 29.23 8.92
CA CYS A 354 -4.01 29.23 8.21
C CYS A 354 -2.96 28.31 8.82
N TRP A 355 -1.88 28.14 8.08
CA TRP A 355 -0.61 27.61 8.55
C TRP A 355 0.53 28.53 8.12
N ALA A 356 1.61 28.51 8.88
CA ALA A 356 2.80 29.31 8.64
C ALA A 356 4.04 28.53 9.06
N CYS A 357 5.17 28.81 8.43
CA CYS A 357 6.48 28.33 8.86
C CYS A 357 7.35 29.52 9.28
N GLU A 358 8.34 29.28 10.14
CA GLU A 358 9.23 30.33 10.67
C GLU A 358 9.97 31.08 9.55
N CYS A 359 10.35 30.37 8.49
CA CYS A 359 11.01 30.91 7.32
C CYS A 359 10.06 31.72 6.41
N SER A 360 8.75 31.70 6.68
CA SER A 360 7.69 32.41 5.94
C SER A 360 7.55 32.04 4.47
N TRP A 361 8.23 30.98 4.01
CA TRP A 361 8.16 30.54 2.62
C TRP A 361 6.78 29.99 2.28
N ALA A 362 6.30 29.08 3.13
CA ALA A 362 5.11 28.30 2.90
C ALA A 362 3.86 28.92 3.58
N ASN A 363 3.83 30.23 3.79
CA ASN A 363 2.63 30.87 4.34
C ASN A 363 1.45 30.72 3.37
N GLU A 364 0.26 30.40 3.90
CA GLU A 364 -0.93 30.16 3.08
C GLU A 364 -1.30 31.34 2.16
N ALA A 365 -1.04 32.57 2.60
CA ALA A 365 -1.23 33.79 1.81
C ALA A 365 -0.45 33.78 0.49
N ASN A 366 0.76 33.20 0.48
CA ASN A 366 1.64 33.16 -0.69
C ASN A 366 1.19 32.15 -1.76
N ILE A 367 0.26 31.24 -1.43
CA ILE A 367 -0.20 30.17 -2.35
C ILE A 367 -1.54 30.54 -3.00
N ARG A 368 -2.33 31.44 -2.40
CA ARG A 368 -3.64 31.88 -2.94
C ARG A 368 -3.54 32.80 -4.16
N GLY A 369 -2.37 33.39 -4.44
CA GLY A 369 -2.16 34.38 -5.52
C GLY A 369 -1.82 33.84 -6.91
N ALA A 370 -1.74 32.51 -7.11
CA ALA A 370 -1.38 31.95 -8.41
C ALA A 370 -2.60 31.68 -9.33
N GLY A 371 -3.19 32.75 -9.87
CA GLY A 371 -4.03 32.72 -11.08
C GLY A 371 -5.55 32.94 -10.88
N GLU A 372 -6.04 34.09 -11.32
CA GLU A 372 -7.45 34.53 -11.32
C GLU A 372 -8.34 33.85 -12.40
N ASP A 373 -7.93 32.71 -12.98
CA ASP A 373 -8.75 31.99 -13.97
C ASP A 373 -9.56 30.86 -13.29
N GLU A 374 -10.62 31.25 -12.58
CA GLU A 374 -11.52 30.34 -11.83
C GLU A 374 -12.25 29.29 -12.71
N ALA A 375 -12.21 29.41 -14.04
CA ALA A 375 -13.01 28.57 -14.92
C ALA A 375 -12.30 27.33 -15.47
N ASN A 376 -10.97 27.21 -15.39
CA ASN A 376 -10.26 26.15 -16.13
C ASN A 376 -8.99 25.57 -15.49
N GLN A 377 -8.69 25.85 -14.21
CA GLN A 377 -7.65 25.09 -13.51
C GLN A 377 -8.22 23.82 -12.87
N PRO A 378 -7.72 22.62 -13.23
CA PRO A 378 -8.14 21.40 -12.57
C PRO A 378 -7.60 21.44 -11.15
N TYR A 379 -8.49 21.63 -10.17
CA TYR A 379 -8.32 21.33 -8.75
C TYR A 379 -6.95 21.69 -8.18
N ASN A 380 -6.83 22.80 -7.44
CA ASN A 380 -5.61 23.09 -6.69
C ASN A 380 -5.45 22.08 -5.54
N VAL A 381 -4.84 20.95 -5.86
CA VAL A 381 -4.62 19.78 -5.00
C VAL A 381 -3.81 20.19 -3.76
N VAL A 382 -2.96 21.22 -3.85
CA VAL A 382 -2.21 21.79 -2.72
C VAL A 382 -3.12 22.64 -1.83
N ALA A 383 -4.02 23.45 -2.39
CA ALA A 383 -5.05 24.14 -1.61
C ALA A 383 -5.99 23.15 -0.88
N ASP A 384 -6.40 22.05 -1.52
CA ASP A 384 -7.30 21.05 -0.92
C ASP A 384 -6.62 20.18 0.15
N ALA A 385 -5.33 19.87 -0.01
CA ALA A 385 -4.55 19.22 1.04
C ALA A 385 -4.14 20.16 2.19
N ASN A 386 -4.10 21.47 1.91
CA ASN A 386 -3.92 22.51 2.90
C ASN A 386 -5.26 22.97 3.52
N ILE A 387 -6.41 22.58 2.96
CA ILE A 387 -7.70 22.47 3.67
C ILE A 387 -7.67 21.24 4.61
N GLY A 388 -6.56 21.07 5.31
CA GLY A 388 -6.43 20.31 6.55
C GLY A 388 -7.21 20.93 7.72
N SER A 389 -8.15 21.83 7.46
CA SER A 389 -9.11 22.24 8.46
C SER A 389 -10.18 21.16 8.53
N PHE A 390 -9.89 20.08 9.26
CA PHE A 390 -10.90 19.38 10.04
C PHE A 390 -11.64 20.33 11.02
N GLY A 391 -11.47 21.65 10.91
CA GLY A 391 -12.33 22.65 11.49
C GLY A 391 -13.81 22.49 11.13
N TRP A 392 -14.19 21.79 10.05
CA TRP A 392 -15.59 21.38 9.84
C TRP A 392 -16.02 20.19 10.72
N LEU A 393 -15.09 19.34 11.18
CA LEU A 393 -15.33 18.37 12.25
C LEU A 393 -15.44 19.06 13.61
N ARG A 394 -14.63 20.09 13.85
CA ARG A 394 -14.66 20.88 15.10
C ARG A 394 -15.89 21.78 15.19
N ASP A 395 -16.28 22.39 14.07
CA ASP A 395 -17.41 23.30 13.95
C ASP A 395 -18.28 22.95 12.74
N VAL A 396 -19.37 22.23 13.05
CA VAL A 396 -20.38 21.79 12.09
C VAL A 396 -21.11 22.95 11.41
N ARG A 397 -21.03 24.17 11.94
CA ARG A 397 -21.72 25.37 11.41
C ARG A 397 -20.91 26.12 10.37
N ARG A 398 -19.63 25.78 10.16
CA ARG A 398 -18.82 26.43 9.13
C ARG A 398 -19.45 26.27 7.76
N GLU A 399 -19.53 27.34 6.97
CA GLU A 399 -20.23 27.36 5.68
C GLU A 399 -19.44 26.71 4.52
N LYS A 400 -18.38 25.93 4.78
CA LYS A 400 -17.68 25.25 3.69
C LYS A 400 -18.60 24.21 3.06
N TYR A 401 -18.90 24.39 1.77
CA TYR A 401 -19.61 23.41 0.95
C TYR A 401 -18.80 22.10 0.96
N LEU A 402 -19.39 21.06 1.55
CA LEU A 402 -18.80 19.73 1.64
C LEU A 402 -19.92 18.74 1.31
N THR A 403 -19.70 17.83 0.38
CA THR A 403 -20.64 16.74 0.11
C THR A 403 -20.44 15.60 1.10
N LEU A 404 -21.48 14.78 1.32
CA LEU A 404 -21.40 13.61 2.20
C LEU A 404 -20.31 12.61 1.73
N GLU A 405 -20.19 12.40 0.43
CA GLU A 405 -19.16 11.55 -0.17
C GLU A 405 -17.74 12.07 0.11
N ALA A 406 -17.51 13.37 -0.05
CA ALA A 406 -16.23 13.99 0.26
C ALA A 406 -15.93 13.97 1.78
N ALA A 407 -16.96 14.01 2.64
CA ALA A 407 -16.78 13.81 4.07
C ALA A 407 -16.26 12.39 4.37
N TYR A 408 -16.87 11.35 3.81
CA TYR A 408 -16.39 9.97 3.96
C TYR A 408 -14.98 9.76 3.41
N LYS A 409 -14.65 10.37 2.26
CA LYS A 409 -13.28 10.35 1.73
C LYS A 409 -12.27 10.94 2.73
N ARG A 410 -12.64 12.01 3.43
CA ARG A 410 -11.78 12.58 4.48
C ARG A 410 -11.65 11.66 5.69
N TRP A 411 -12.69 10.88 6.03
CA TRP A 411 -12.58 9.81 7.02
C TRP A 411 -11.59 8.72 6.59
N SER A 412 -11.67 8.26 5.34
CA SER A 412 -10.70 7.32 4.78
C SER A 412 -9.26 7.84 4.88
N ASN A 413 -9.03 9.13 4.62
CA ASN A 413 -7.72 9.75 4.81
C ASN A 413 -7.26 9.77 6.28
N ILE A 414 -8.17 9.99 7.24
CA ILE A 414 -7.87 9.86 8.68
C ILE A 414 -7.41 8.44 8.99
N VAL A 415 -8.12 7.42 8.49
CA VAL A 415 -7.76 6.01 8.69
C VAL A 415 -6.38 5.70 8.09
N THR A 416 -6.10 6.17 6.88
CA THR A 416 -4.77 6.01 6.27
C THR A 416 -3.69 6.67 7.13
N LEU A 417 -3.88 7.91 7.56
CA LEU A 417 -2.94 8.59 8.47
C LEU A 417 -2.73 7.82 9.78
N PHE A 418 -3.80 7.31 10.35
CA PHE A 418 -3.77 6.58 11.61
C PHE A 418 -2.98 5.27 11.49
N THR A 419 -3.17 4.55 10.39
CA THR A 419 -2.54 3.24 10.15
C THR A 419 -1.08 3.33 9.71
N VAL A 420 -0.60 4.52 9.35
CA VAL A 420 0.85 4.81 9.23
C VAL A 420 1.52 4.89 10.59
N GLY A 421 0.78 5.29 11.63
CA GLY A 421 1.30 5.36 12.99
C GLY A 421 1.43 3.99 13.65
N ASP A 422 2.53 3.80 14.37
CA ASP A 422 2.75 2.74 15.33
C ASP A 422 1.74 2.83 16.49
N VAL A 423 1.24 1.66 16.89
CA VAL A 423 0.41 1.45 18.06
C VAL A 423 1.11 0.42 18.94
N THR A 424 1.42 0.78 20.19
CA THR A 424 2.09 -0.13 21.13
C THR A 424 1.21 -1.32 21.51
N PHE A 425 -0.10 -1.10 21.71
CA PHE A 425 -1.07 -2.14 22.05
C PHE A 425 -2.21 -2.15 21.03
N ALA A 426 -2.44 -3.29 20.36
CA ALA A 426 -3.52 -3.40 19.36
C ALA A 426 -4.91 -2.95 19.89
N ALA A 427 -5.14 -3.11 21.20
CA ALA A 427 -6.35 -2.69 21.90
C ALA A 427 -6.60 -1.17 21.88
N ASP A 428 -5.56 -0.37 21.66
CA ASP A 428 -5.65 1.09 21.66
C ASP A 428 -6.12 1.65 20.32
N ARG A 429 -6.26 0.84 19.27
CA ARG A 429 -6.58 1.32 17.92
C ARG A 429 -7.86 2.15 17.85
N LEU A 430 -8.95 1.59 18.36
CA LEU A 430 -10.26 2.26 18.36
C LEU A 430 -10.33 3.37 19.42
N PRO A 431 -9.89 3.17 20.68
CA PRO A 431 -9.76 4.26 21.65
C PRO A 431 -9.01 5.48 21.11
N ALA A 432 -7.90 5.29 20.39
CA ALA A 432 -7.08 6.36 19.83
C ALA A 432 -7.75 7.14 18.68
N LEU A 433 -8.79 6.58 18.05
CA LEU A 433 -9.62 7.25 17.04
C LEU A 433 -10.97 7.72 17.58
N SER A 434 -11.34 7.34 18.79
CA SER A 434 -12.70 7.49 19.33
C SER A 434 -13.19 8.94 19.32
N GLY A 435 -12.32 9.91 19.65
CA GLY A 435 -12.64 11.33 19.64
C GLY A 435 -12.89 11.86 18.22
N LEU A 436 -12.07 11.44 17.26
CA LEU A 436 -12.29 11.75 15.84
C LEU A 436 -13.60 11.15 15.33
N ALA A 437 -13.88 9.90 15.68
CA ALA A 437 -15.12 9.22 15.32
C ALA A 437 -16.34 9.97 15.89
N LYS A 438 -16.32 10.38 17.16
CA LYS A 438 -17.44 11.13 17.77
C LYS A 438 -17.69 12.47 17.07
N GLN A 439 -16.63 13.23 16.75
CA GLN A 439 -16.79 14.49 16.02
C GLN A 439 -17.30 14.28 14.59
N PHE A 440 -16.82 13.23 13.92
CA PHE A 440 -17.30 12.85 12.60
C PHE A 440 -18.77 12.43 12.61
N GLN A 441 -19.17 11.59 13.57
CA GLN A 441 -20.56 11.20 13.79
C GLN A 441 -21.47 12.42 13.98
N ARG A 442 -21.05 13.37 14.83
CA ARG A 442 -21.78 14.62 15.03
C ARG A 442 -21.90 15.42 13.74
N ALA A 443 -20.83 15.52 12.95
CA ALA A 443 -20.86 16.21 11.67
C ALA A 443 -21.77 15.52 10.64
N LEU A 444 -21.78 14.19 10.59
CA LEU A 444 -22.69 13.39 9.77
C LEU A 444 -24.16 13.69 10.10
N GLN A 445 -24.50 13.69 11.38
CA GLN A 445 -25.86 13.94 11.83
C GLN A 445 -26.31 15.37 11.57
N VAL A 446 -25.50 16.36 11.97
CA VAL A 446 -25.88 17.78 11.92
C VAL A 446 -25.83 18.35 10.51
N ARG A 447 -24.81 18.02 9.71
CA ARG A 447 -24.61 18.65 8.38
C ARG A 447 -25.30 17.87 7.27
N PHE A 448 -25.46 16.56 7.41
CA PHE A 448 -25.91 15.69 6.32
C PHE A 448 -27.20 14.92 6.63
N GLY A 449 -27.70 14.96 7.88
CA GLY A 449 -28.87 14.17 8.28
C GLY A 449 -28.65 12.66 8.20
N ALA A 450 -27.39 12.21 8.20
CA ALA A 450 -27.05 10.79 8.23
C ALA A 450 -27.20 10.23 9.65
N SER A 451 -27.41 8.92 9.80
CA SER A 451 -27.52 8.26 11.11
C SER A 451 -26.20 8.33 11.88
N GLY A 452 -25.07 8.25 11.16
CA GLY A 452 -23.73 8.25 11.74
C GLY A 452 -23.45 7.00 12.56
N GLU A 453 -23.96 5.83 12.14
CA GLU A 453 -23.70 4.58 12.84
C GLU A 453 -22.25 4.11 12.61
N TYR A 454 -21.47 4.10 13.68
CA TYR A 454 -20.05 3.75 13.65
C TYR A 454 -19.83 2.25 13.86
N LEU A 455 -19.05 1.63 12.98
CA LEU A 455 -18.82 0.19 12.91
C LEU A 455 -17.32 -0.09 12.78
N ALA A 456 -16.64 -0.27 13.92
CA ALA A 456 -15.25 -0.73 13.99
C ALA A 456 -14.29 0.02 13.04
N GLY A 457 -14.27 1.36 13.08
CA GLY A 457 -13.42 2.17 12.20
C GLY A 457 -14.08 2.62 10.90
N MET A 458 -15.34 2.26 10.66
CA MET A 458 -16.09 2.56 9.44
C MET A 458 -17.51 3.05 9.73
N TRP A 459 -18.25 3.46 8.70
CA TRP A 459 -19.61 4.00 8.83
C TRP A 459 -20.64 3.16 8.09
N ARG A 460 -21.77 2.81 8.72
CA ARG A 460 -22.79 1.92 8.14
C ARG A 460 -23.27 2.38 6.76
N GLU A 461 -23.58 3.66 6.61
CA GLU A 461 -24.11 4.22 5.37
C GLU A 461 -23.12 4.17 4.21
N ASN A 462 -21.82 4.13 4.51
CA ASN A 462 -20.75 4.06 3.52
C ASN A 462 -20.00 2.71 3.53
N LEU A 463 -20.49 1.74 4.31
CA LEU A 463 -19.77 0.49 4.58
C LEU A 463 -19.47 -0.30 3.30
N GLY A 464 -20.38 -0.26 2.31
CA GLY A 464 -20.16 -0.90 1.03
C GLY A 464 -18.90 -0.42 0.31
N ARG A 465 -18.55 0.87 0.43
CA ARG A 465 -17.32 1.45 -0.13
C ARG A 465 -16.13 1.27 0.81
N GLU A 466 -16.35 1.46 2.10
CA GLU A 466 -15.27 1.38 3.09
C GLU A 466 -14.71 -0.03 3.26
N LEU A 467 -15.45 -1.08 2.89
CA LEU A 467 -14.96 -2.46 2.84
C LEU A 467 -13.93 -2.74 1.72
N PHE A 468 -13.70 -1.81 0.79
CA PHE A 468 -12.67 -1.92 -0.26
C PHE A 468 -11.28 -1.43 0.17
N TRP A 469 -11.03 -1.38 1.48
CA TRP A 469 -9.70 -1.09 2.00
C TRP A 469 -8.69 -2.17 1.57
N THR A 470 -7.44 -1.76 1.36
CA THR A 470 -6.31 -2.65 1.07
C THR A 470 -5.13 -2.32 1.96
N VAL A 471 -4.26 -3.29 2.21
CA VAL A 471 -2.98 -3.05 2.89
C VAL A 471 -1.94 -2.74 1.83
N ASP A 472 -1.32 -1.57 1.91
CA ASP A 472 -0.29 -1.14 0.98
C ASP A 472 0.93 -2.08 1.08
N PRO A 473 1.31 -2.80 0.01
CA PRO A 473 2.45 -3.72 0.03
C PRO A 473 3.81 -3.00 0.05
N TYR A 474 3.84 -1.70 -0.29
CA TYR A 474 5.04 -0.86 -0.31
C TYR A 474 5.07 0.17 0.82
N GLY A 475 3.97 0.34 1.55
CA GLY A 475 3.92 1.15 2.77
C GLY A 475 4.92 0.61 3.79
N GLY A 476 5.83 1.45 4.26
CA GLY A 476 6.86 1.08 5.23
C GLY A 476 6.25 0.28 6.39
N ARG A 477 6.86 -0.87 6.72
CA ARG A 477 6.39 -1.67 7.87
C ARG A 477 6.55 -0.84 9.15
N PRO A 478 5.60 -0.93 10.10
CA PRO A 478 5.83 -0.51 11.48
C PRO A 478 7.19 -1.01 11.96
N SER A 479 7.97 -0.15 12.62
CA SER A 479 9.40 -0.38 12.89
C SER A 479 9.66 -1.44 13.96
N SER A 480 8.62 -2.03 14.55
CA SER A 480 8.70 -3.06 15.59
C SER A 480 7.56 -4.07 15.41
N GLY A 481 7.77 -5.33 15.80
CA GLY A 481 6.84 -6.43 15.59
C GLY A 481 5.42 -6.06 16.01
N SER A 482 4.50 -6.03 15.04
CA SER A 482 3.13 -5.62 15.26
C SER A 482 2.48 -6.41 16.41
N PRO A 483 1.77 -5.75 17.32
CA PRO A 483 1.09 -6.45 18.40
C PRO A 483 0.06 -7.43 17.79
N PRO A 484 -0.01 -8.67 18.30
CA PRO A 484 -0.95 -9.65 17.77
C PRO A 484 -2.38 -9.11 17.84
N ARG A 485 -3.18 -9.45 16.82
CA ARG A 485 -4.58 -9.05 16.73
C ARG A 485 -5.32 -9.29 18.04
N GLU A 486 -6.02 -8.27 18.49
CA GLU A 486 -6.82 -8.35 19.71
C GLU A 486 -8.00 -9.31 19.54
N ARG A 487 -8.30 -10.09 20.60
CA ARG A 487 -9.51 -10.89 20.67
C ARG A 487 -10.74 -9.98 20.67
N GLY A 488 -11.65 -10.20 19.72
CA GLY A 488 -12.89 -9.41 19.60
C GLY A 488 -12.86 -8.37 18.48
N THR A 489 -11.71 -8.10 17.86
CA THR A 489 -11.66 -7.25 16.65
C THR A 489 -12.40 -7.94 15.50
N PRO A 490 -13.35 -7.29 14.79
CA PRO A 490 -14.05 -7.91 13.66
C PRO A 490 -13.12 -8.19 12.47
N THR A 491 -13.20 -9.39 11.86
CA THR A 491 -12.32 -9.81 10.74
C THR A 491 -12.49 -9.00 9.45
N TRP A 492 -13.65 -8.38 9.27
CA TRP A 492 -14.00 -7.62 8.07
C TRP A 492 -13.56 -6.15 8.16
N SER A 493 -13.09 -5.71 9.32
CA SER A 493 -12.58 -4.35 9.53
C SER A 493 -11.08 -4.26 9.31
N TRP A 494 -10.65 -3.11 8.77
CA TRP A 494 -9.23 -2.75 8.66
C TRP A 494 -8.52 -2.73 10.02
N VAL A 495 -9.24 -2.58 11.12
CA VAL A 495 -8.69 -2.65 12.49
C VAL A 495 -8.08 -4.03 12.78
N SER A 496 -8.43 -5.07 12.00
CA SER A 496 -7.94 -6.44 12.19
C SER A 496 -6.61 -6.76 11.52
N VAL A 497 -6.05 -5.84 10.73
CA VAL A 497 -4.78 -6.03 9.99
C VAL A 497 -3.67 -5.15 10.53
N ASP A 498 -2.44 -5.49 10.18
CA ASP A 498 -1.25 -4.68 10.43
C ASP A 498 -0.75 -4.12 9.11
N GLY A 499 -0.41 -2.83 9.10
CA GLY A 499 0.11 -2.13 7.93
C GLY A 499 -0.75 -0.95 7.51
N VAL A 500 -0.19 -0.16 6.58
CA VAL A 500 -0.82 1.06 6.08
C VAL A 500 -2.07 0.70 5.28
N VAL A 501 -3.21 1.24 5.70
CA VAL A 501 -4.49 1.03 5.03
C VAL A 501 -4.72 2.11 3.99
N SER A 502 -5.00 1.70 2.76
CA SER A 502 -5.39 2.59 1.67
C SER A 502 -6.76 2.22 1.13
N TYR A 503 -7.47 3.22 0.61
CA TYR A 503 -8.73 3.06 -0.10
C TYR A 503 -8.46 3.36 -1.58
N GLY A 504 -9.09 2.61 -2.50
CA GLY A 504 -8.90 2.79 -3.94
C GLY A 504 -9.15 4.24 -4.39
N SER A 505 -8.38 4.72 -5.38
CA SER A 505 -8.42 6.11 -5.83
C SER A 505 -9.71 6.47 -6.58
N ASP A 506 -10.22 7.67 -6.32
CA ASP A 506 -11.40 8.32 -6.93
C ASP A 506 -11.49 8.32 -8.47
N SER A 507 -10.45 7.90 -9.20
CA SER A 507 -10.50 7.77 -10.66
C SER A 507 -11.40 6.64 -11.13
N GLU A 508 -11.67 5.65 -10.27
CA GLU A 508 -12.63 4.59 -10.56
C GLU A 508 -13.67 4.49 -9.45
N VAL A 509 -14.92 4.80 -9.77
CA VAL A 509 -16.05 4.53 -8.87
C VAL A 509 -16.21 3.02 -8.77
N LEU A 510 -15.49 2.39 -7.83
CA LEU A 510 -15.70 0.99 -7.46
C LEU A 510 -17.12 0.86 -6.90
N LYS A 511 -18.04 0.37 -7.72
CA LYS A 511 -19.41 0.11 -7.31
C LYS A 511 -19.46 -1.24 -6.60
N PRO A 512 -19.87 -1.31 -5.32
CA PRO A 512 -20.01 -2.58 -4.62
C PRO A 512 -20.96 -3.49 -5.39
N THR A 513 -20.49 -4.69 -5.75
CA THR A 513 -21.32 -5.74 -6.38
C THR A 513 -21.96 -6.68 -5.35
N PHE A 514 -21.71 -6.41 -4.07
CA PHE A 514 -22.35 -7.06 -2.92
C PHE A 514 -23.32 -6.09 -2.24
N ARG A 515 -24.27 -6.64 -1.48
CA ARG A 515 -25.17 -5.89 -0.61
C ARG A 515 -24.87 -6.21 0.84
N VAL A 516 -24.77 -5.19 1.68
CA VAL A 516 -24.75 -5.36 3.14
C VAL A 516 -26.19 -5.61 3.60
N LEU A 517 -26.45 -6.80 4.14
CA LEU A 517 -27.76 -7.15 4.71
C LEU A 517 -27.85 -6.73 6.17
N ASP A 518 -26.79 -6.97 6.94
CA ASP A 518 -26.69 -6.58 8.34
C ASP A 518 -25.23 -6.36 8.76
N ALA A 519 -25.01 -5.50 9.73
CA ALA A 519 -23.70 -5.21 10.32
C ALA A 519 -23.85 -4.71 11.76
N SER A 520 -23.12 -5.28 12.71
CA SER A 520 -23.18 -4.87 14.11
C SER A 520 -21.84 -5.05 14.81
N VAL A 521 -21.64 -4.28 15.87
CA VAL A 521 -20.47 -4.36 16.76
C VAL A 521 -20.93 -4.45 18.21
N ASP A 522 -20.14 -5.10 19.06
CA ASP A 522 -20.39 -5.22 20.51
C ASP A 522 -19.35 -4.37 21.26
N PRO A 523 -19.70 -3.17 21.76
CA PRO A 523 -18.79 -2.32 22.52
C PRO A 523 -18.33 -2.98 23.82
N ALA A 524 -17.03 -2.91 24.11
CA ALA A 524 -16.48 -3.42 25.37
C ALA A 524 -16.74 -2.48 26.55
N THR A 525 -17.00 -1.20 26.26
CA THR A 525 -17.24 -0.13 27.23
C THR A 525 -18.49 0.67 26.85
N VAL A 526 -18.86 1.67 27.66
CA VAL A 526 -19.93 2.62 27.32
C VAL A 526 -19.64 3.46 26.08
N ASP A 527 -18.38 3.54 25.66
CA ASP A 527 -17.97 4.24 24.45
C ASP A 527 -18.14 3.33 23.22
N SER A 528 -19.17 3.62 22.41
CA SER A 528 -19.49 2.88 21.19
C SER A 528 -18.46 3.05 20.07
N THR A 529 -17.57 4.05 20.15
CA THR A 529 -16.48 4.23 19.18
C THR A 529 -15.14 3.68 19.68
N GLY A 530 -15.11 3.14 20.90
CA GLY A 530 -13.93 2.59 21.54
C GLY A 530 -13.75 1.10 21.33
N ARG A 531 -13.16 0.44 22.34
CA ARG A 531 -12.81 -0.99 22.31
C ARG A 531 -14.04 -1.88 22.08
N LEU A 532 -13.85 -3.02 21.39
CA LEU A 532 -14.92 -3.95 21.01
C LEU A 532 -14.69 -5.35 21.58
N ARG A 533 -15.79 -6.08 21.81
CA ARG A 533 -15.80 -7.53 22.14
C ARG A 533 -16.03 -8.42 20.93
N GLY A 534 -16.62 -7.87 19.87
CA GLY A 534 -16.96 -8.60 18.65
C GLY A 534 -17.66 -7.73 17.62
N GLY A 535 -17.93 -8.32 16.45
CA GLY A 535 -18.79 -7.71 15.44
C GLY A 535 -19.14 -8.68 14.33
N THR A 536 -20.35 -8.52 13.78
CA THR A 536 -20.93 -9.39 12.75
C THR A 536 -21.17 -8.57 11.48
N LEU A 537 -20.88 -9.16 10.32
CA LEU A 537 -21.21 -8.62 9.01
C LEU A 537 -21.87 -9.70 8.18
N VAL A 538 -23.05 -9.40 7.64
CA VAL A 538 -23.82 -10.26 6.75
C VAL A 538 -23.93 -9.58 5.40
N VAL A 539 -23.38 -10.21 4.36
CA VAL A 539 -23.43 -9.70 2.98
C VAL A 539 -24.09 -10.71 2.05
N GLU A 540 -24.85 -10.19 1.09
CA GLU A 540 -25.31 -10.93 -0.08
C GLU A 540 -24.36 -10.62 -1.24
N SER A 541 -23.69 -11.65 -1.78
CA SER A 541 -22.75 -11.49 -2.90
C SER A 541 -22.68 -12.76 -3.75
N HIS A 542 -22.07 -12.65 -4.92
CA HIS A 542 -21.72 -13.79 -5.75
C HIS A 542 -20.52 -14.53 -5.15
N VAL A 543 -20.75 -15.73 -4.62
CA VAL A 543 -19.67 -16.57 -4.07
C VAL A 543 -19.04 -17.37 -5.20
N THR A 544 -17.76 -17.12 -5.46
CA THR A 544 -16.95 -17.90 -6.42
C THR A 544 -15.95 -18.77 -5.64
N HIS A 545 -15.91 -20.07 -5.92
CA HIS A 545 -15.04 -21.03 -5.21
C HIS A 545 -13.79 -21.37 -6.03
N GLY A 546 -12.62 -21.38 -5.39
CA GLY A 546 -11.39 -21.95 -5.97
C GLY A 546 -10.66 -21.07 -6.99
N HIS A 547 -10.58 -19.76 -6.77
CA HIS A 547 -9.92 -18.83 -7.69
C HIS A 547 -8.72 -18.12 -7.08
N THR A 548 -7.69 -17.92 -7.90
CA THR A 548 -6.57 -17.02 -7.65
C THR A 548 -6.84 -15.68 -8.33
N LEU A 549 -6.59 -14.58 -7.61
CA LEU A 549 -6.65 -13.23 -8.14
C LEU A 549 -5.31 -12.95 -8.85
N ASP A 550 -5.29 -12.92 -10.18
CA ASP A 550 -4.11 -12.47 -10.91
C ASP A 550 -4.14 -10.92 -10.99
N ARG A 551 -3.01 -10.26 -10.66
CA ARG A 551 -2.84 -8.83 -10.91
C ARG A 551 -3.04 -8.57 -12.40
N ALA A 552 -3.87 -7.59 -12.75
CA ALA A 552 -4.05 -7.20 -14.15
C ALA A 552 -2.74 -6.60 -14.68
N PRO A 553 -2.37 -6.85 -15.95
CA PRO A 553 -1.24 -6.21 -16.59
C PRO A 553 -1.56 -4.73 -16.82
N ASP A 554 -0.85 -3.85 -16.10
CA ASP A 554 -0.56 -2.43 -16.36
C ASP A 554 -1.63 -1.56 -17.08
N GLU A 555 -2.92 -1.77 -16.83
CA GLU A 555 -3.96 -0.77 -17.10
C GLU A 555 -4.29 -0.01 -15.81
N PRO A 556 -4.17 1.33 -15.79
CA PRO A 556 -4.54 2.13 -14.63
C PRO A 556 -6.03 1.96 -14.32
N GLY A 557 -6.32 1.28 -13.21
CA GLY A 557 -7.67 1.17 -12.64
C GLY A 557 -8.17 -0.27 -12.41
N ILE A 558 -7.78 -1.25 -13.23
CA ILE A 558 -8.26 -2.63 -13.05
C ILE A 558 -7.42 -3.36 -11.99
N LEU A 559 -7.96 -3.51 -10.78
CA LEU A 559 -7.30 -4.17 -9.63
C LEU A 559 -7.12 -5.71 -9.77
N GLY A 560 -7.71 -6.35 -10.78
CA GLY A 560 -7.52 -7.77 -11.10
C GLY A 560 -8.48 -8.30 -12.16
N VAL A 561 -8.09 -9.36 -12.87
CA VAL A 561 -8.94 -10.02 -13.89
C VAL A 561 -9.38 -11.40 -13.41
N LEU A 562 -10.68 -11.59 -13.22
CA LEU A 562 -11.25 -12.88 -12.83
C LEU A 562 -11.37 -13.80 -14.07
N ARG A 563 -10.53 -14.85 -14.17
CA ARG A 563 -10.65 -15.86 -15.23
C ARG A 563 -11.32 -17.14 -14.74
N LEU A 564 -12.49 -17.43 -15.31
CA LEU A 564 -13.21 -18.69 -15.10
C LEU A 564 -12.63 -19.79 -16.01
N LYS A 565 -12.02 -20.84 -15.44
CA LYS A 565 -11.67 -22.06 -16.20
C LYS A 565 -11.93 -23.32 -15.37
N SER A 566 -13.18 -23.78 -15.32
CA SER A 566 -13.51 -25.14 -14.86
C SER A 566 -14.64 -25.75 -15.70
N SER A 567 -14.44 -26.99 -16.15
CA SER A 567 -15.43 -27.80 -16.87
C SER A 567 -16.03 -28.84 -15.91
N GLY A 568 -17.14 -28.50 -15.26
CA GLY A 568 -17.89 -29.38 -14.36
C GLY A 568 -18.98 -30.15 -15.11
N VAL A 569 -19.25 -31.39 -14.69
CA VAL A 569 -20.32 -32.25 -15.24
C VAL A 569 -21.04 -32.96 -14.11
N VAL A 570 -22.37 -32.89 -14.07
CA VAL A 570 -23.23 -33.69 -13.18
C VAL A 570 -24.32 -34.40 -13.98
N LEU A 571 -24.82 -35.52 -13.46
CA LEU A 571 -25.70 -36.45 -14.19
C LEU A 571 -27.07 -36.55 -13.54
N ALA A 572 -28.13 -36.57 -14.34
CA ALA A 572 -29.47 -36.96 -13.90
C ALA A 572 -30.16 -37.76 -15.02
N ILE A 573 -31.17 -38.55 -14.67
CA ILE A 573 -31.97 -39.32 -15.64
C ILE A 573 -33.37 -38.70 -15.72
N THR A 574 -33.96 -38.71 -16.92
CA THR A 574 -35.35 -38.27 -17.10
C THR A 574 -36.28 -39.29 -16.47
N LYS A 575 -37.23 -38.82 -15.67
CA LYS A 575 -38.17 -39.69 -14.92
C LYS A 575 -38.95 -40.64 -15.83
N ASP A 576 -39.31 -40.19 -17.03
CA ASP A 576 -40.15 -40.94 -17.98
C ASP A 576 -39.40 -42.09 -18.68
N ASN A 577 -38.07 -42.11 -18.63
CA ASN A 577 -37.27 -43.18 -19.23
C ASN A 577 -36.01 -43.47 -18.40
N VAL A 578 -36.19 -44.28 -17.35
CA VAL A 578 -35.12 -44.71 -16.43
C VAL A 578 -34.02 -45.55 -17.10
N ASP A 579 -34.29 -46.11 -18.28
CA ASP A 579 -33.34 -46.93 -19.06
C ASP A 579 -32.59 -46.10 -20.13
N ALA A 580 -32.87 -44.80 -20.24
CA ALA A 580 -32.19 -43.90 -21.16
C ALA A 580 -30.77 -43.54 -20.69
N LEU A 581 -29.95 -43.05 -21.62
CA LEU A 581 -28.66 -42.42 -21.31
C LEU A 581 -28.87 -41.20 -20.39
N PRO A 582 -27.94 -40.95 -19.43
CA PRO A 582 -28.10 -39.87 -18.47
C PRO A 582 -27.95 -38.52 -19.18
N THR A 583 -28.75 -37.56 -18.76
CA THR A 583 -28.58 -36.16 -19.13
C THR A 583 -27.37 -35.59 -18.40
N LEU A 584 -26.48 -34.95 -19.15
CA LEU A 584 -25.25 -34.36 -18.64
C LEU A 584 -25.44 -32.85 -18.50
N PHE A 585 -25.52 -32.37 -17.27
CA PHE A 585 -25.46 -30.93 -17.00
C PHE A 585 -23.99 -30.54 -16.92
N THR A 586 -23.55 -29.68 -17.83
CA THR A 586 -22.15 -29.25 -17.87
C THR A 586 -22.03 -27.74 -17.73
N THR A 587 -20.89 -27.27 -17.20
CA THR A 587 -20.62 -25.83 -17.06
C THR A 587 -20.27 -25.14 -18.39
N TYR A 588 -20.30 -25.87 -19.51
CA TYR A 588 -19.87 -25.41 -20.83
C TYR A 588 -20.83 -25.80 -21.96
N ASP A 589 -21.99 -26.39 -21.64
CA ASP A 589 -23.03 -26.74 -22.61
C ASP A 589 -23.97 -25.53 -22.78
N THR A 590 -24.18 -25.10 -24.02
CA THR A 590 -25.00 -23.93 -24.37
C THR A 590 -26.34 -24.33 -25.00
N SER A 591 -26.80 -25.57 -24.83
CA SER A 591 -28.09 -26.04 -25.36
C SER A 591 -29.26 -25.19 -24.83
N ALA A 592 -30.16 -24.81 -25.74
CA ALA A 592 -31.27 -23.89 -25.47
C ALA A 592 -32.23 -24.42 -24.38
N ASN A 593 -32.41 -25.74 -24.30
CA ASN A 593 -33.39 -26.38 -23.41
C ASN A 593 -32.96 -26.35 -21.93
N LEU A 594 -31.65 -26.30 -21.66
CA LEU A 594 -31.08 -26.22 -20.31
C LEU A 594 -30.66 -24.79 -19.93
N GLN A 595 -30.79 -23.84 -20.87
CA GLN A 595 -30.41 -22.44 -20.68
C GLN A 595 -31.32 -21.75 -19.64
N GLY A 596 -30.71 -21.24 -18.57
CA GLY A 596 -31.41 -20.60 -17.45
C GLY A 596 -31.68 -21.51 -16.26
N SER A 597 -31.23 -22.77 -16.29
CA SER A 597 -31.30 -23.69 -15.14
C SER A 597 -30.47 -23.15 -13.98
N LYS A 598 -31.04 -23.11 -12.77
CA LYS A 598 -30.33 -22.67 -11.57
C LYS A 598 -29.47 -23.81 -11.01
N ILE A 599 -28.29 -23.48 -10.47
CA ILE A 599 -27.35 -24.46 -9.89
C ILE A 599 -28.04 -25.37 -8.87
N TRP A 600 -28.89 -24.82 -7.99
CA TRP A 600 -29.59 -25.62 -6.98
C TRP A 600 -30.62 -26.60 -7.60
N GLN A 601 -31.23 -26.27 -8.75
CA GLN A 601 -32.17 -27.17 -9.43
C GLN A 601 -31.43 -28.37 -10.01
N VAL A 602 -30.28 -28.11 -10.64
CA VAL A 602 -29.38 -29.14 -11.17
C VAL A 602 -28.82 -30.02 -10.04
N ALA A 603 -28.39 -29.40 -8.93
CA ALA A 603 -27.93 -30.12 -7.74
C ALA A 603 -29.05 -31.00 -7.14
N ARG A 604 -30.28 -30.50 -7.09
CA ARG A 604 -31.43 -31.28 -6.62
C ARG A 604 -31.80 -32.41 -7.58
N ALA A 605 -31.67 -32.22 -8.89
CA ALA A 605 -31.92 -33.27 -9.89
C ALA A 605 -30.97 -34.45 -9.76
N THR A 606 -29.67 -34.18 -9.60
CA THR A 606 -28.65 -35.23 -9.45
C THR A 606 -28.72 -35.95 -8.09
N SER A 607 -29.39 -35.38 -7.08
CA SER A 607 -29.57 -35.99 -5.76
C SER A 607 -30.99 -36.51 -5.50
N ALA A 608 -31.90 -36.43 -6.48
CA ALA A 608 -33.30 -36.84 -6.33
C ALA A 608 -33.49 -38.37 -6.44
N ALA A 609 -32.96 -39.12 -5.47
CA ALA A 609 -33.10 -40.58 -5.43
C ALA A 609 -34.57 -40.99 -5.32
N THR A 610 -35.03 -41.88 -6.21
CA THR A 610 -36.46 -42.19 -6.51
C THR A 610 -37.27 -42.77 -5.35
N THR A 611 -36.65 -43.04 -4.21
CA THR A 611 -37.28 -43.53 -2.97
C THR A 611 -37.18 -42.55 -1.80
N PHE A 612 -36.40 -41.46 -1.92
CA PHE A 612 -36.16 -40.48 -0.86
C PHE A 612 -36.67 -39.09 -1.21
N PHE A 613 -36.64 -38.72 -2.50
CA PHE A 613 -37.00 -37.38 -2.95
C PHE A 613 -37.93 -37.43 -4.16
N LYS A 614 -38.83 -36.46 -4.24
CA LYS A 614 -39.66 -36.24 -5.42
C LYS A 614 -38.78 -35.79 -6.61
N PRO A 615 -39.10 -36.20 -7.85
CA PRO A 615 -38.48 -35.66 -9.07
C PRO A 615 -38.56 -34.14 -9.14
N ILE A 616 -37.68 -33.52 -9.92
CA ILE A 616 -37.62 -32.06 -10.10
C ILE A 616 -37.59 -31.67 -11.57
N GLN A 617 -38.30 -30.60 -11.91
CA GLN A 617 -38.25 -30.01 -13.24
C GLN A 617 -37.04 -29.10 -13.40
N VAL A 618 -36.27 -29.30 -14.48
CA VAL A 618 -35.09 -28.48 -14.80
C VAL A 618 -35.13 -28.06 -16.27
N GLY A 619 -34.70 -26.81 -16.55
CA GLY A 619 -34.72 -26.24 -17.89
C GLY A 619 -36.06 -25.60 -18.27
N ARG A 620 -36.14 -25.08 -19.50
CA ARG A 620 -37.32 -24.34 -20.01
C ARG A 620 -38.49 -25.27 -20.34
N ASP A 621 -38.18 -26.49 -20.79
CA ASP A 621 -39.16 -27.49 -21.20
C ASP A 621 -39.78 -28.23 -20.00
N GLY A 622 -39.36 -27.92 -18.77
CA GLY A 622 -39.95 -28.47 -17.55
C GLY A 622 -39.77 -29.99 -17.39
N ILE A 623 -38.73 -30.57 -17.99
CA ILE A 623 -38.46 -32.02 -17.95
C ILE A 623 -38.20 -32.46 -16.51
N GLU A 624 -38.90 -33.50 -16.05
CA GLU A 624 -38.69 -34.07 -14.72
C GLU A 624 -37.44 -34.97 -14.68
N PHE A 625 -36.54 -34.68 -13.75
CA PHE A 625 -35.32 -35.41 -13.51
C PHE A 625 -35.32 -36.11 -12.14
N ILE A 626 -34.61 -37.23 -12.11
CA ILE A 626 -34.32 -38.06 -10.94
C ILE A 626 -32.82 -38.40 -10.91
N ASP A 627 -32.33 -38.87 -9.77
CA ASP A 627 -30.94 -39.27 -9.57
C ASP A 627 -30.53 -40.37 -10.58
N ALA A 628 -29.31 -40.24 -11.12
CA ALA A 628 -28.71 -41.20 -12.04
C ALA A 628 -28.11 -42.44 -11.35
N ALA A 629 -28.31 -42.61 -10.04
CA ALA A 629 -27.76 -43.71 -9.26
C ALA A 629 -28.17 -45.11 -9.79
N PHE A 630 -29.29 -45.22 -10.51
CA PHE A 630 -29.62 -46.41 -11.29
C PHE A 630 -28.74 -46.50 -12.54
N GLY A 631 -27.60 -47.17 -12.41
CA GLY A 631 -26.67 -47.46 -13.51
C GLY A 631 -25.48 -46.51 -13.64
N TYR A 632 -25.57 -45.27 -13.13
CA TYR A 632 -24.50 -44.26 -13.26
C TYR A 632 -24.00 -43.69 -11.93
N ASN A 633 -24.25 -44.39 -10.81
CA ASN A 633 -23.78 -44.01 -9.47
C ASN A 633 -22.25 -43.84 -9.37
N ASN A 634 -21.49 -44.53 -10.22
CA ASN A 634 -20.10 -44.24 -10.48
C ASN A 634 -19.98 -43.64 -11.90
N PRO A 635 -19.90 -42.31 -12.04
CA PRO A 635 -19.99 -41.66 -13.35
C PRO A 635 -18.68 -41.70 -14.14
N CYS A 636 -17.61 -42.26 -13.59
CA CYS A 636 -16.26 -42.20 -14.16
C CYS A 636 -16.22 -42.67 -15.62
N GLU A 637 -16.93 -43.74 -15.98
CA GLU A 637 -16.93 -44.26 -17.37
C GLU A 637 -17.51 -43.25 -18.37
N VAL A 638 -18.61 -42.58 -17.99
CA VAL A 638 -19.24 -41.51 -18.80
C VAL A 638 -18.33 -40.28 -18.89
N LEU A 639 -17.71 -39.90 -17.76
CA LEU A 639 -16.81 -38.75 -17.68
C LEU A 639 -15.52 -38.97 -18.46
N ILE A 640 -14.94 -40.18 -18.44
CA ILE A 640 -13.77 -40.56 -19.25
C ILE A 640 -14.12 -40.46 -20.73
N GLY A 641 -15.28 -40.98 -21.15
CA GLY A 641 -15.74 -40.88 -22.54
C GLY A 641 -15.89 -39.43 -23.00
N LYS A 642 -16.45 -38.55 -22.15
CA LYS A 642 -16.53 -37.11 -22.43
C LYS A 642 -15.16 -36.44 -22.45
N ALA A 643 -14.28 -36.76 -21.50
CA ALA A 643 -12.92 -36.21 -21.42
C ALA A 643 -12.11 -36.58 -22.67
N LYS A 644 -12.14 -37.85 -23.11
CA LYS A 644 -11.47 -38.31 -24.34
C LYS A 644 -11.97 -37.58 -25.59
N ARG A 645 -13.28 -37.34 -25.70
CA ARG A 645 -13.85 -36.57 -26.82
C ARG A 645 -13.47 -35.08 -26.77
N ARG A 646 -13.43 -34.49 -25.57
CA ARG A 646 -13.13 -33.06 -25.38
C ARG A 646 -11.64 -32.75 -25.47
N PHE A 647 -10.80 -33.70 -25.10
CA PHE A 647 -9.35 -33.61 -25.02
C PHE A 647 -8.72 -34.83 -25.71
N PRO A 648 -8.86 -34.95 -27.03
CA PRO A 648 -8.32 -36.08 -27.78
C PRO A 648 -6.80 -36.16 -27.63
N GLY A 649 -6.25 -37.38 -27.57
CA GLY A 649 -4.81 -37.64 -27.51
C GLY A 649 -4.13 -37.37 -26.16
N ARG A 650 -4.85 -36.85 -25.15
CA ARG A 650 -4.27 -36.62 -23.82
C ARG A 650 -4.31 -37.87 -22.95
N LYS A 651 -3.20 -38.14 -22.24
CA LYS A 651 -3.16 -39.17 -21.19
C LYS A 651 -4.07 -38.74 -20.04
N LEU A 652 -4.92 -39.66 -19.59
CA LEU A 652 -5.88 -39.41 -18.50
C LEU A 652 -5.36 -40.02 -17.20
N GLN A 653 -5.47 -39.24 -16.14
CA GLN A 653 -5.32 -39.71 -14.77
C GLN A 653 -6.71 -39.64 -14.11
N ILE A 654 -7.18 -40.74 -13.57
CA ILE A 654 -8.56 -40.91 -13.11
C ILE A 654 -8.54 -41.21 -11.62
N LEU A 655 -9.08 -40.28 -10.83
CA LEU A 655 -9.37 -40.47 -9.42
C LEU A 655 -10.88 -40.67 -9.25
N SER A 656 -11.25 -41.79 -8.65
CA SER A 656 -12.63 -42.15 -8.35
C SER A 656 -12.80 -42.24 -6.84
N ILE A 657 -13.74 -41.47 -6.27
CA ILE A 657 -14.02 -41.45 -4.84
C ILE A 657 -15.41 -42.01 -4.61
N GLY A 658 -15.53 -42.98 -3.71
CA GLY A 658 -16.77 -43.65 -3.36
C GLY A 658 -17.28 -43.28 -1.97
N THR A 659 -18.60 -43.39 -1.80
CA THR A 659 -19.32 -43.06 -0.56
C THR A 659 -19.69 -44.30 0.27
N ALA A 660 -18.95 -45.40 0.15
CA ALA A 660 -19.02 -46.55 1.07
C ALA A 660 -20.33 -47.38 1.05
N MET A 661 -20.90 -47.63 -0.13
CA MET A 661 -22.04 -48.56 -0.26
C MET A 661 -21.54 -50.01 -0.38
N GLY A 662 -21.52 -50.75 0.73
CA GLY A 662 -21.09 -52.16 0.79
C GLY A 662 -22.10 -53.17 0.22
N ASP A 663 -21.67 -54.42 0.05
CA ASP A 663 -22.54 -55.54 -0.31
C ASP A 663 -23.59 -55.73 0.80
N VAL A 664 -24.87 -55.49 0.50
CA VAL A 664 -25.98 -55.77 1.43
C VAL A 664 -26.12 -57.29 1.54
N ALA A 665 -25.34 -57.90 2.44
CA ALA A 665 -25.42 -59.32 2.76
C ALA A 665 -26.41 -59.54 3.92
N GLY A 666 -27.35 -60.48 3.73
CA GLY A 666 -28.07 -61.10 4.84
C GLY A 666 -29.35 -60.43 5.33
N VAL A 667 -30.20 -59.89 4.44
CA VAL A 667 -31.59 -59.57 4.81
C VAL A 667 -32.54 -60.09 3.74
N ASP A 668 -33.28 -61.17 4.06
CA ASP A 668 -34.55 -61.46 3.41
C ASP A 668 -35.54 -60.35 3.79
N SER A 669 -35.74 -59.36 2.92
CA SER A 669 -36.90 -58.48 3.09
C SER A 669 -37.43 -57.90 1.77
N ARG A 670 -38.76 -57.91 1.67
CA ARG A 670 -39.60 -57.41 0.58
C ARG A 670 -39.69 -55.86 0.58
N SER A 671 -38.58 -55.12 0.60
CA SER A 671 -38.62 -53.64 0.51
C SER A 671 -37.91 -53.09 -0.73
N ASP A 672 -38.61 -52.26 -1.50
CA ASP A 672 -38.13 -51.69 -2.76
C ASP A 672 -36.91 -50.76 -2.56
N ILE A 673 -36.78 -50.17 -1.38
CA ILE A 673 -35.66 -49.29 -1.00
C ILE A 673 -34.36 -50.09 -0.86
N LEU A 674 -34.36 -51.23 -0.17
CA LEU A 674 -33.17 -52.08 -0.02
C LEU A 674 -32.73 -52.66 -1.38
N ASN A 675 -33.69 -53.02 -2.24
CA ASN A 675 -33.40 -53.48 -3.60
C ASN A 675 -32.78 -52.38 -4.49
N ALA A 676 -33.27 -51.14 -4.38
CA ALA A 676 -32.69 -49.98 -5.07
C ALA A 676 -31.24 -49.72 -4.61
N LEU A 677 -30.98 -49.72 -3.30
CA LEU A 677 -29.63 -49.53 -2.74
C LEU A 677 -28.66 -50.63 -3.15
N LYS A 678 -29.13 -51.88 -3.14
CA LYS A 678 -28.35 -53.03 -3.62
C LYS A 678 -28.00 -52.90 -5.10
N LYS A 679 -28.93 -52.44 -5.95
CA LYS A 679 -28.66 -52.17 -7.37
C LYS A 679 -27.65 -51.03 -7.56
N MET A 680 -27.74 -49.94 -6.79
CA MET A 680 -26.80 -48.80 -6.82
C MET A 680 -25.38 -49.14 -6.35
N ALA A 681 -25.26 -49.96 -5.31
CA ALA A 681 -23.97 -50.45 -4.81
C ALA A 681 -23.31 -51.38 -5.84
N THR A 682 -24.10 -52.32 -6.38
CA THR A 682 -23.66 -53.28 -7.40
C THR A 682 -23.19 -52.58 -8.68
N SER A 683 -23.88 -51.54 -9.13
CA SER A 683 -23.51 -50.79 -10.34
C SER A 683 -22.19 -50.03 -10.16
N SER A 684 -22.00 -49.34 -9.02
CA SER A 684 -20.77 -48.61 -8.71
C SER A 684 -19.55 -49.52 -8.66
N LYS A 685 -19.67 -50.70 -8.03
CA LYS A 685 -18.61 -51.71 -7.91
C LYS A 685 -18.24 -52.29 -9.28
N LYS A 686 -19.23 -52.69 -10.09
CA LYS A 686 -19.01 -53.18 -11.46
C LYS A 686 -18.25 -52.19 -12.34
N VAL A 687 -18.56 -50.89 -12.26
CA VAL A 687 -17.83 -49.84 -13.00
C VAL A 687 -16.40 -49.72 -12.49
N ALA A 688 -16.19 -49.73 -11.17
CA ALA A 688 -14.85 -49.67 -10.59
C ALA A 688 -13.99 -50.88 -11.00
N ASP A 689 -14.54 -52.09 -10.98
CA ASP A 689 -13.82 -53.32 -11.39
C ASP A 689 -13.42 -53.27 -12.87
N ARG A 690 -14.32 -52.83 -13.75
CA ARG A 690 -14.01 -52.63 -15.18
C ARG A 690 -12.91 -51.58 -15.39
N LEU A 691 -13.02 -50.42 -14.74
CA LEU A 691 -12.03 -49.35 -14.85
C LEU A 691 -10.68 -49.75 -14.26
N ASN A 692 -10.67 -50.54 -13.18
CA ASN A 692 -9.45 -51.09 -12.62
C ASN A 692 -8.79 -52.10 -13.57
N GLY A 693 -9.58 -52.97 -14.22
CA GLY A 693 -9.07 -53.88 -15.26
C GLY A 693 -8.51 -53.15 -16.49
N LEU A 694 -9.12 -52.03 -16.89
CA LEU A 694 -8.73 -51.27 -18.08
C LEU A 694 -7.60 -50.25 -17.83
N HIS A 695 -7.53 -49.65 -16.64
CA HIS A 695 -6.67 -48.49 -16.36
C HIS A 695 -5.87 -48.61 -15.05
N GLY A 696 -6.11 -49.65 -14.24
CA GLY A 696 -5.46 -49.84 -12.95
C GLY A 696 -4.02 -50.37 -13.05
N VAL A 697 -3.72 -51.19 -14.06
CA VAL A 697 -2.37 -51.75 -14.28
C VAL A 697 -1.36 -50.66 -14.64
N ASP A 698 -1.77 -49.67 -15.45
CA ASP A 698 -0.94 -48.55 -15.89
C ASP A 698 -0.82 -47.42 -14.85
N GLY A 699 -1.37 -47.61 -13.65
CA GLY A 699 -1.42 -46.58 -12.62
C GLY A 699 -2.21 -45.34 -13.05
N GLN A 700 -3.16 -45.46 -13.99
CA GLN A 700 -3.97 -44.35 -14.48
C GLN A 700 -5.30 -44.22 -13.73
N TYR A 701 -5.76 -45.30 -13.08
CA TYR A 701 -7.01 -45.31 -12.31
C TYR A 701 -6.75 -45.64 -10.84
N PHE A 702 -7.27 -44.77 -9.96
CA PHE A 702 -7.26 -44.98 -8.52
C PHE A 702 -8.68 -44.84 -7.97
N ARG A 703 -9.12 -45.84 -7.21
CA ARG A 703 -10.42 -45.84 -6.51
C ARG A 703 -10.18 -45.82 -5.01
N PHE A 704 -10.76 -44.85 -4.33
CA PHE A 704 -10.84 -44.83 -2.87
C PHE A 704 -12.31 -45.01 -2.46
N ASN A 705 -12.58 -46.00 -1.64
CA ASN A 705 -13.93 -46.33 -1.17
C ASN A 705 -13.83 -47.07 0.16
N VAL A 706 -14.51 -46.57 1.20
CA VAL A 706 -14.49 -47.21 2.53
C VAL A 706 -15.39 -48.45 2.50
N GLU A 707 -14.82 -49.65 2.60
CA GLU A 707 -15.58 -50.91 2.44
C GLU A 707 -16.05 -51.52 3.77
N SER A 708 -15.37 -51.20 4.87
CA SER A 708 -15.57 -51.77 6.20
C SER A 708 -16.06 -50.73 7.20
N GLY A 709 -17.05 -51.08 8.02
CA GLY A 709 -17.57 -50.23 9.10
C GLY A 709 -18.74 -49.31 8.74
N LEU A 710 -19.00 -49.06 7.45
CA LEU A 710 -20.13 -48.26 6.96
C LEU A 710 -21.21 -49.07 6.22
N GLN A 711 -21.11 -50.41 6.25
CA GLN A 711 -21.92 -51.36 5.48
C GLN A 711 -23.44 -51.30 5.75
N HIS A 712 -23.85 -50.78 6.91
CA HIS A 712 -25.25 -50.65 7.32
C HIS A 712 -25.72 -49.18 7.42
N THR A 713 -24.93 -48.24 6.94
CA THR A 713 -25.27 -46.80 6.97
C THR A 713 -26.14 -46.47 5.75
N LEU A 714 -27.45 -46.34 5.96
CA LEU A 714 -28.40 -45.93 4.91
C LEU A 714 -28.12 -44.48 4.47
N LEU A 715 -28.53 -44.12 3.24
CA LEU A 715 -28.47 -42.73 2.72
C LEU A 715 -29.15 -41.70 3.63
N SER A 716 -30.07 -42.13 4.49
CA SER A 716 -30.79 -41.29 5.46
C SER A 716 -30.06 -41.10 6.81
N ALA A 717 -28.87 -41.65 7.01
CA ALA A 717 -28.16 -41.65 8.29
C ALA A 717 -27.32 -40.36 8.54
N TRP A 718 -27.93 -39.18 8.35
CA TRP A 718 -27.27 -37.88 8.49
C TRP A 718 -26.69 -37.60 9.89
N GLY A 719 -27.19 -38.26 10.94
CA GLY A 719 -26.73 -38.12 12.33
C GLY A 719 -25.43 -38.88 12.69
N LYS A 720 -24.79 -39.58 11.74
CA LYS A 720 -23.60 -40.42 11.98
C LYS A 720 -22.28 -39.81 11.47
N ALA A 721 -22.18 -38.48 11.42
CA ALA A 721 -21.02 -37.77 10.89
C ALA A 721 -19.69 -38.15 11.59
N SER A 722 -19.70 -38.33 12.92
CA SER A 722 -18.53 -38.76 13.69
C SER A 722 -18.08 -40.19 13.32
N THR A 723 -19.03 -41.10 13.11
CA THR A 723 -18.76 -42.48 12.66
C THR A 723 -18.19 -42.50 11.24
N ILE A 724 -18.77 -41.72 10.31
CA ILE A 724 -18.28 -41.59 8.93
C ILE A 724 -16.84 -41.06 8.93
N SER A 725 -16.56 -40.01 9.71
CA SER A 725 -15.22 -39.44 9.84
C SER A 725 -14.22 -40.46 10.38
N ALA A 726 -14.56 -41.17 11.46
CA ALA A 726 -13.68 -42.17 12.07
C ALA A 726 -13.33 -43.31 11.11
N HIS A 727 -14.32 -43.88 10.42
CA HIS A 727 -14.07 -44.95 9.43
C HIS A 727 -13.30 -44.46 8.20
N THR A 728 -13.50 -43.21 7.77
CA THR A 728 -12.73 -42.61 6.68
C THR A 728 -11.27 -42.42 7.08
N THR A 729 -10.99 -41.92 8.28
CA THR A 729 -9.62 -41.76 8.81
C THR A 729 -8.92 -43.12 8.92
N ASN A 730 -9.61 -44.13 9.45
CA ASN A 730 -9.07 -45.49 9.55
C ASN A 730 -8.74 -46.06 8.17
N TYR A 731 -9.68 -45.95 7.21
CA TYR A 731 -9.46 -46.41 5.84
C TYR A 731 -8.25 -45.75 5.19
N LEU A 732 -8.07 -44.43 5.32
CA LEU A 732 -6.90 -43.73 4.79
C LEU A 732 -5.60 -44.17 5.45
N SER A 733 -5.62 -44.45 6.75
CA SER A 733 -4.44 -44.96 7.48
C SER A 733 -4.04 -46.36 7.02
N GLU A 734 -5.02 -47.26 6.88
CA GLU A 734 -4.85 -48.64 6.41
C GLU A 734 -4.39 -48.69 4.94
N ASN A 735 -4.85 -47.73 4.12
CA ASN A 735 -4.52 -47.63 2.70
C ASN A 735 -3.43 -46.58 2.40
N SER A 736 -2.65 -46.17 3.41
CA SER A 736 -1.60 -45.15 3.28
C SER A 736 -0.59 -45.45 2.17
N ARG A 737 -0.27 -46.71 1.92
CA ARG A 737 0.58 -47.14 0.79
C ARG A 737 -0.06 -46.89 -0.58
N LEU A 738 -1.37 -47.12 -0.71
CA LEU A 738 -2.11 -46.85 -1.94
C LEU A 738 -2.24 -45.33 -2.17
N VAL A 739 -2.46 -44.56 -1.10
CA VAL A 739 -2.46 -43.08 -1.14
C VAL A 739 -1.09 -42.57 -1.59
N ALA A 740 0.00 -43.07 -0.99
CA ALA A 740 1.36 -42.70 -1.38
C ALA A 740 1.68 -43.10 -2.84
N ARG A 741 1.19 -44.25 -3.30
CA ARG A 741 1.31 -44.68 -4.71
C ARG A 741 0.53 -43.75 -5.64
N PHE A 742 -0.70 -43.38 -5.27
CA PHE A 742 -1.48 -42.40 -6.04
C PHE A 742 -0.77 -41.06 -6.10
N THR A 743 -0.31 -40.50 -4.97
CA THR A 743 0.40 -39.22 -4.98
C THR A 743 1.66 -39.30 -5.80
N ASN A 744 2.44 -40.38 -5.67
CA ASN A 744 3.65 -40.56 -6.47
C ASN A 744 3.34 -40.70 -7.95
N GLU A 745 2.36 -41.50 -8.38
CA GLU A 745 1.99 -41.62 -9.81
C GLU A 745 1.33 -40.35 -10.35
N PHE A 746 0.56 -39.63 -9.54
CA PHE A 746 0.00 -38.33 -9.90
C PHE A 746 1.11 -37.29 -10.11
N PHE A 747 2.10 -37.24 -9.23
CA PHE A 747 3.25 -36.34 -9.34
C PHE A 747 4.30 -36.84 -10.35
N LEU A 748 4.45 -38.14 -10.59
CA LEU A 748 5.32 -38.74 -11.62
C LEU A 748 4.67 -38.65 -13.01
N ALA A 749 3.36 -38.69 -13.16
CA ALA A 749 2.70 -38.35 -14.42
C ALA A 749 2.90 -36.86 -14.76
N VAL A 750 3.03 -36.02 -13.74
CA VAL A 750 3.41 -34.60 -13.87
C VAL A 750 4.95 -34.44 -14.02
N GLY A 751 5.75 -35.37 -13.48
CA GLY A 751 7.21 -35.28 -13.35
C GLY A 751 8.07 -36.13 -14.32
N ARG A 752 7.55 -37.20 -14.94
CA ARG A 752 8.26 -38.01 -15.95
C ARG A 752 8.50 -37.28 -17.29
N ILE A 753 7.99 -36.05 -17.40
CA ILE A 753 8.36 -35.10 -18.46
C ILE A 753 9.76 -34.49 -18.21
N SER A 754 10.35 -34.69 -17.01
CA SER A 754 11.50 -33.92 -16.51
C SER A 754 12.81 -34.72 -16.26
N GLU A 755 12.89 -36.04 -16.42
CA GLU A 755 14.07 -36.80 -15.93
C GLU A 755 15.01 -37.40 -16.99
N ARG A 756 14.82 -37.13 -18.29
CA ARG A 756 15.84 -37.48 -19.29
C ARG A 756 16.47 -36.23 -19.88
N GLU A 757 17.74 -36.06 -19.53
CA GLU A 757 18.80 -35.24 -20.16
C GLU A 757 19.28 -34.03 -19.36
N GLY A 758 20.55 -34.13 -18.94
CA GLY A 758 21.19 -33.28 -17.95
C GLY A 758 21.72 -31.96 -18.49
N LEU A 759 21.51 -30.93 -17.68
CA LEU A 759 22.29 -29.70 -17.43
C LEU A 759 21.73 -29.10 -16.11
N PRO A 760 22.44 -28.21 -15.40
CA PRO A 760 22.04 -27.79 -14.05
C PRO A 760 20.79 -26.89 -14.12
N ALA A 761 19.63 -27.46 -13.82
CA ALA A 761 18.37 -26.75 -13.70
C ALA A 761 18.08 -26.39 -12.23
N ILE A 762 17.78 -25.11 -11.96
CA ILE A 762 17.37 -24.65 -10.63
C ILE A 762 15.87 -24.88 -10.45
N ARG A 763 15.47 -25.60 -9.39
CA ARG A 763 14.06 -25.73 -8.96
C ARG A 763 13.67 -24.58 -8.05
N VAL A 764 12.54 -23.94 -8.32
CA VAL A 764 11.96 -22.88 -7.48
C VAL A 764 11.21 -23.55 -6.33
N GLU A 765 11.88 -23.75 -5.19
CA GLU A 765 11.22 -23.97 -3.91
C GLU A 765 11.07 -22.64 -3.17
N GLN A 766 10.11 -22.59 -2.25
CA GLN A 766 9.41 -21.43 -1.69
C GLN A 766 10.26 -20.16 -1.41
N GLN A 767 9.62 -19.02 -1.68
CA GLN A 767 10.10 -17.65 -1.55
C GLN A 767 10.80 -17.36 -0.21
N GLN A 768 12.11 -17.07 -0.23
CA GLN A 768 12.73 -16.22 0.79
C GLN A 768 14.10 -15.58 0.46
N ASN A 769 14.74 -15.80 -0.70
CA ASN A 769 16.13 -15.31 -0.88
C ASN A 769 16.61 -15.03 -2.33
N ASN A 770 15.77 -14.52 -3.23
CA ASN A 770 16.10 -14.50 -4.67
C ASN A 770 17.25 -13.55 -5.09
N GLY A 771 17.55 -12.48 -4.35
CA GLY A 771 18.57 -11.49 -4.76
C GLY A 771 20.01 -12.03 -4.79
N LYS A 772 20.40 -12.88 -3.82
CA LYS A 772 21.76 -13.44 -3.74
C LYS A 772 22.04 -14.56 -4.75
N HIS A 773 21.00 -15.21 -5.25
CA HIS A 773 21.13 -16.30 -6.24
C HIS A 773 21.31 -15.78 -7.66
N LEU A 774 20.71 -14.64 -8.00
CA LEU A 774 20.85 -14.00 -9.31
C LEU A 774 22.27 -13.44 -9.53
N LEU A 775 22.91 -12.93 -8.49
CA LEU A 775 24.31 -12.47 -8.52
C LEU A 775 25.32 -13.59 -8.86
N ARG A 776 25.02 -14.85 -8.48
CA ARG A 776 25.88 -16.00 -8.84
C ARG A 776 25.81 -16.36 -10.32
N LEU A 777 24.74 -15.99 -11.02
CA LEU A 777 24.56 -16.26 -12.46
C LEU A 777 25.48 -15.39 -13.33
N PHE A 778 25.91 -14.23 -12.84
CA PHE A 778 26.81 -13.31 -13.57
C PHE A 778 28.30 -13.64 -13.43
N ASN A 779 28.69 -14.42 -12.42
CA ASN A 779 30.11 -14.61 -12.05
C ASN A 779 30.75 -15.91 -12.57
N ASN A 780 30.01 -16.77 -13.27
CA ASN A 780 30.55 -17.99 -13.87
C ASN A 780 30.58 -17.88 -15.40
N SER A 781 31.75 -18.09 -15.97
CA SER A 781 32.05 -18.06 -17.39
C SER A 781 31.34 -19.18 -18.17
N SER A 782 30.04 -19.03 -18.46
CA SER A 782 29.32 -19.67 -19.57
C SER A 782 27.90 -19.11 -19.72
N GLN A 783 27.41 -19.03 -20.96
CA GLN A 783 26.60 -17.91 -21.43
C GLN A 783 25.17 -18.19 -21.93
N LYS A 784 24.56 -19.28 -21.46
CA LYS A 784 23.16 -19.60 -21.81
C LYS A 784 22.47 -20.22 -20.58
N VAL A 785 21.43 -19.57 -20.09
CA VAL A 785 20.67 -19.94 -18.88
C VAL A 785 19.22 -20.25 -19.26
N ALA A 786 18.71 -21.40 -18.84
CA ALA A 786 17.31 -21.78 -19.03
C ALA A 786 16.58 -21.87 -17.68
N VAL A 787 15.51 -21.10 -17.52
CA VAL A 787 14.60 -21.17 -16.37
C VAL A 787 13.46 -22.12 -16.73
N VAL A 788 13.38 -23.23 -15.99
CA VAL A 788 12.44 -24.31 -16.27
C VAL A 788 11.45 -24.50 -15.14
N GLY A 789 10.19 -24.76 -15.48
CA GLY A 789 9.14 -24.93 -14.48
C GLY A 789 7.73 -24.88 -15.09
N LEU A 790 6.72 -25.30 -14.34
CA LEU A 790 5.34 -25.35 -14.80
C LEU A 790 4.81 -23.96 -15.21
N GLY A 791 3.80 -23.90 -16.08
CA GLY A 791 3.13 -22.63 -16.41
C GLY A 791 2.61 -21.95 -15.12
N GLY A 792 2.88 -20.65 -14.95
CA GLY A 792 2.44 -19.88 -13.79
C GLY A 792 3.39 -19.84 -12.58
N VAL A 793 4.53 -20.52 -12.59
CA VAL A 793 5.49 -20.50 -11.46
C VAL A 793 6.39 -19.25 -11.40
N GLY A 794 6.07 -18.21 -12.18
CA GLY A 794 6.83 -16.95 -12.18
C GLY A 794 8.11 -16.94 -13.02
N LYS A 795 8.27 -17.83 -14.01
CA LYS A 795 9.47 -17.90 -14.88
C LYS A 795 9.72 -16.60 -15.65
N THR A 796 8.68 -16.08 -16.32
CA THR A 796 8.73 -14.80 -17.02
C THR A 796 9.00 -13.66 -16.04
N GLN A 797 8.43 -13.70 -14.84
CA GLN A 797 8.67 -12.68 -13.82
C GLN A 797 10.11 -12.72 -13.29
N LEU A 798 10.73 -13.91 -13.19
CA LEU A 798 12.14 -14.06 -12.86
C LEU A 798 13.04 -13.55 -13.99
N ALA A 799 12.72 -13.88 -15.25
CA ALA A 799 13.45 -13.40 -16.44
C ALA A 799 13.39 -11.87 -16.56
N LEU A 800 12.21 -11.28 -16.35
CA LEU A 800 12.02 -9.83 -16.35
C LEU A 800 12.71 -9.17 -15.17
N SER A 801 12.59 -9.73 -13.95
CA SER A 801 13.31 -9.19 -12.78
C SER A 801 14.82 -9.18 -12.99
N PHE A 802 15.34 -10.20 -13.66
CA PHE A 802 16.74 -10.26 -14.04
C PHE A 802 17.10 -9.25 -15.15
N ALA A 803 16.26 -9.09 -16.16
CA ALA A 803 16.43 -8.08 -17.21
C ALA A 803 16.45 -6.65 -16.66
N TYR A 804 15.55 -6.31 -15.74
CA TYR A 804 15.54 -5.02 -15.04
C TYR A 804 16.78 -4.85 -14.17
N TRP A 805 17.20 -5.88 -13.44
CA TRP A 805 18.44 -5.82 -12.68
C TRP A 805 19.66 -5.54 -13.57
N VAL A 806 19.76 -6.18 -14.74
CA VAL A 806 20.85 -5.90 -15.70
C VAL A 806 20.77 -4.46 -16.22
N LYS A 807 19.58 -3.99 -16.59
CA LYS A 807 19.39 -2.60 -17.02
C LYS A 807 19.85 -1.59 -15.96
N ASP A 808 19.53 -1.85 -14.69
CA ASP A 808 19.80 -0.91 -13.59
C ASP A 808 21.24 -0.99 -13.06
N ASN A 809 21.92 -2.14 -13.21
CA ASN A 809 23.23 -2.40 -12.60
C ASN A 809 24.36 -2.61 -13.62
N LYS A 810 24.05 -2.72 -14.91
CA LYS A 810 25.00 -2.94 -16.02
C LYS A 810 24.69 -1.97 -17.17
N PRO A 811 25.04 -0.68 -17.02
CA PRO A 811 24.67 0.36 -18.00
C PRO A 811 25.24 0.12 -19.40
N ASP A 812 26.32 -0.66 -19.51
CA ASP A 812 26.96 -1.00 -20.79
C ASP A 812 26.25 -2.15 -21.54
N TYR A 813 25.29 -2.85 -20.91
CA TYR A 813 24.58 -3.98 -21.51
C TYR A 813 23.30 -3.54 -22.23
N SER A 814 23.15 -3.99 -23.48
CA SER A 814 21.87 -3.90 -24.19
C SER A 814 20.96 -5.07 -23.82
N VAL A 815 19.70 -4.81 -23.46
CA VAL A 815 18.75 -5.86 -23.03
C VAL A 815 17.62 -6.01 -24.05
N PHE A 816 17.47 -7.22 -24.58
CA PHE A 816 16.45 -7.57 -25.58
C PHE A 816 15.54 -8.66 -25.03
N SER A 817 14.23 -8.54 -25.26
CA SER A 817 13.25 -9.56 -24.88
C SER A 817 12.38 -9.94 -26.07
N VAL A 818 12.35 -11.23 -26.38
CA VAL A 818 11.72 -11.79 -27.57
C VAL A 818 10.72 -12.88 -27.15
N PRO A 819 9.43 -12.75 -27.53
CA PRO A 819 8.45 -13.80 -27.30
C PRO A 819 8.64 -14.96 -28.29
N ALA A 820 8.74 -16.18 -27.77
CA ALA A 820 8.86 -17.42 -28.52
C ALA A 820 7.59 -18.29 -28.44
N THR A 821 6.42 -17.67 -28.21
CA THR A 821 5.13 -18.37 -28.14
C THR A 821 4.71 -19.01 -29.47
N THR A 822 5.12 -18.43 -30.59
CA THR A 822 4.92 -18.95 -31.96
C THR A 822 6.09 -18.50 -32.86
N LYS A 823 6.34 -19.19 -33.98
CA LYS A 823 7.36 -18.77 -34.97
C LYS A 823 7.11 -17.35 -35.50
N ALA A 824 5.85 -17.01 -35.76
CA ALA A 824 5.45 -15.69 -36.24
C ALA A 824 5.68 -14.58 -35.19
N ALA A 825 5.47 -14.85 -33.89
CA ALA A 825 5.74 -13.88 -32.83
C ALA A 825 7.24 -13.57 -32.70
N PHE A 826 8.08 -14.61 -32.80
CA PHE A 826 9.53 -14.47 -32.81
C PHE A 826 10.02 -13.69 -34.04
N GLU A 827 9.50 -14.02 -35.24
CA GLU A 827 9.81 -13.31 -36.49
C GLU A 827 9.44 -11.83 -36.40
N GLN A 828 8.25 -11.51 -35.91
CA GLN A 828 7.81 -10.13 -35.75
C GLN A 828 8.68 -9.36 -34.75
N ALA A 829 9.16 -10.01 -33.70
CA ALA A 829 10.05 -9.39 -32.72
C ALA A 829 11.45 -9.09 -33.30
N TYR A 830 12.02 -9.99 -34.11
CA TYR A 830 13.28 -9.74 -34.81
C TYR A 830 13.16 -8.61 -35.85
N VAL A 831 12.02 -8.52 -36.56
CA VAL A 831 11.73 -7.37 -37.44
C VAL A 831 11.65 -6.06 -36.66
N ASN A 832 11.16 -6.09 -35.42
CA ASN A 832 11.14 -4.91 -34.56
C ASN A 832 12.54 -4.54 -34.05
N MET A 833 13.37 -5.54 -33.71
CA MET A 833 14.76 -5.32 -33.31
C MET A 833 15.58 -4.67 -34.43
N LEU A 834 15.40 -5.08 -35.69
CA LEU A 834 16.07 -4.44 -36.83
C LEU A 834 15.81 -2.94 -36.94
N LYS A 835 14.62 -2.46 -36.53
CA LYS A 835 14.29 -1.03 -36.56
C LYS A 835 15.02 -0.23 -35.47
N MET A 836 15.47 -0.92 -34.42
CA MET A 836 16.12 -0.32 -33.25
C MET A 836 17.65 -0.42 -33.30
N LEU A 837 18.17 -1.40 -34.04
CA LEU A 837 19.60 -1.63 -34.20
C LEU A 837 20.17 -0.74 -35.32
N PRO A 838 21.42 -0.27 -35.20
CA PRO A 838 22.08 0.55 -36.22
C PRO A 838 22.56 -0.29 -37.41
N ILE A 839 21.66 -1.07 -38.01
CA ILE A 839 21.90 -1.90 -39.19
C ILE A 839 21.41 -1.11 -40.41
N THR A 840 22.31 -0.79 -41.35
CA THR A 840 21.95 -0.12 -42.62
C THR A 840 20.93 -0.96 -43.38
N GLN A 841 19.82 -0.35 -43.84
CA GLN A 841 18.77 -1.05 -44.62
C GLN A 841 19.37 -1.82 -45.79
N GLN A 842 19.33 -3.14 -45.72
CA GLN A 842 19.90 -4.04 -46.74
C GLN A 842 18.89 -4.36 -47.86
N ALA A 843 19.44 -4.76 -49.00
CA ALA A 843 18.79 -4.97 -50.30
C ALA A 843 17.54 -5.89 -50.27
N LYS A 844 16.67 -5.73 -51.29
CA LYS A 844 15.50 -6.60 -51.53
C LYS A 844 15.91 -8.08 -51.53
N GLY A 845 15.62 -8.80 -50.45
CA GLY A 845 15.75 -10.26 -50.39
C GLY A 845 16.48 -10.85 -49.18
N GLU A 846 17.05 -10.05 -48.28
CA GLU A 846 17.73 -10.57 -47.08
C GLU A 846 16.75 -10.94 -45.94
N ASP A 847 17.02 -12.06 -45.23
CA ASP A 847 16.20 -12.56 -44.12
C ASP A 847 16.44 -11.68 -42.87
N PRO A 848 15.40 -10.96 -42.38
CA PRO A 848 15.49 -10.11 -41.19
C PRO A 848 16.11 -10.78 -39.96
N LYS A 849 15.92 -12.09 -39.82
CA LYS A 849 16.44 -12.85 -38.68
C LYS A 849 17.95 -13.02 -38.74
N GLN A 850 18.50 -13.19 -39.95
CA GLN A 850 19.93 -13.38 -40.17
C GLN A 850 20.67 -12.07 -39.88
N SER A 851 20.16 -10.92 -40.33
CA SER A 851 20.82 -9.63 -40.11
C SER A 851 20.90 -9.24 -38.62
N VAL A 852 19.87 -9.53 -37.81
CA VAL A 852 19.93 -9.32 -36.33
C VAL A 852 20.93 -10.27 -35.69
N GLN A 853 20.93 -11.55 -36.10
CA GLN A 853 21.85 -12.55 -35.60
C GLN A 853 23.30 -12.17 -35.88
N ASP A 854 23.60 -11.74 -37.11
CA ASP A 854 24.94 -11.34 -37.54
C ASP A 854 25.41 -10.08 -36.82
N TYR A 855 24.51 -9.11 -36.60
CA TYR A 855 24.84 -7.89 -35.84
C TYR A 855 25.15 -8.21 -34.37
N LEU A 856 24.26 -8.95 -33.68
CA LEU A 856 24.46 -9.33 -32.27
C LEU A 856 25.64 -10.28 -32.08
N GLY A 857 26.01 -11.06 -33.10
CA GLY A 857 27.24 -11.86 -33.11
C GLY A 857 28.51 -11.08 -33.42
N SER A 858 28.42 -9.78 -33.73
CA SER A 858 29.56 -8.93 -34.05
C SER A 858 30.05 -8.13 -32.84
N LYS A 859 31.33 -7.78 -32.82
CA LYS A 859 31.90 -6.88 -31.80
C LYS A 859 31.26 -5.48 -31.78
N ALA A 860 30.53 -5.10 -32.83
CA ALA A 860 29.87 -3.80 -32.93
C ALA A 860 28.59 -3.71 -32.09
N ALA A 861 28.03 -4.82 -31.62
CA ALA A 861 26.83 -4.83 -30.78
C ALA A 861 27.09 -4.46 -29.30
N GLY A 862 28.35 -4.51 -28.84
CA GLY A 862 28.67 -4.43 -27.42
C GLY A 862 28.09 -5.62 -26.62
N PRO A 863 28.19 -5.63 -25.29
CA PRO A 863 27.66 -6.72 -24.48
C PRO A 863 26.13 -6.66 -24.41
N TRP A 864 25.46 -7.82 -24.47
CA TRP A 864 24.00 -7.86 -24.47
C TRP A 864 23.40 -9.04 -23.68
N LEU A 865 22.14 -8.87 -23.28
CA LEU A 865 21.27 -9.90 -22.69
C LEU A 865 20.08 -10.12 -23.62
N LEU A 866 19.89 -11.36 -24.09
CA LEU A 866 18.72 -11.75 -24.88
C LEU A 866 17.83 -12.69 -24.06
N VAL A 867 16.63 -12.22 -23.73
CA VAL A 867 15.57 -13.01 -23.09
C VAL A 867 14.65 -13.60 -24.15
N VAL A 868 14.60 -14.92 -24.27
CA VAL A 868 13.70 -15.67 -25.14
C VAL A 868 12.58 -16.26 -24.28
N ASP A 869 11.47 -15.53 -24.18
CA ASP A 869 10.38 -15.84 -23.24
C ASP A 869 9.31 -16.73 -23.88
N ASN A 870 8.74 -17.65 -23.09
CA ASN A 870 7.72 -18.62 -23.49
C ASN A 870 8.14 -19.54 -24.64
N ALA A 871 9.41 -19.97 -24.65
CA ALA A 871 9.95 -20.97 -25.56
C ALA A 871 9.52 -22.40 -25.17
N ASP A 872 8.23 -22.58 -24.86
CA ASP A 872 7.66 -23.82 -24.33
C ASP A 872 7.39 -24.87 -25.42
N ASP A 873 7.17 -24.42 -26.65
CA ASP A 873 6.86 -25.27 -27.80
C ASP A 873 8.14 -25.72 -28.53
N LYS A 874 8.36 -27.05 -28.54
CA LYS A 874 9.53 -27.65 -29.19
C LYS A 874 9.52 -27.45 -30.70
N GLU A 875 8.36 -27.48 -31.37
CA GLU A 875 8.31 -27.30 -32.83
C GLU A 875 8.58 -25.85 -33.25
N VAL A 876 8.21 -24.91 -32.39
CA VAL A 876 8.58 -23.50 -32.56
C VAL A 876 10.10 -23.33 -32.37
N PHE A 877 10.65 -23.92 -31.31
CA PHE A 877 12.06 -23.73 -30.96
C PHE A 877 13.02 -24.46 -31.93
N PHE A 878 12.75 -25.74 -32.20
CA PHE A 878 13.59 -26.68 -32.98
C PHE A 878 13.20 -26.84 -34.45
N GLY A 879 11.94 -26.55 -34.79
CA GLY A 879 11.38 -26.84 -36.11
C GLY A 879 10.68 -28.20 -36.18
N SER A 880 9.94 -28.44 -37.26
CA SER A 880 9.35 -29.74 -37.54
C SER A 880 10.35 -30.63 -38.27
N SER A 881 10.12 -31.95 -38.27
CA SER A 881 10.92 -32.96 -38.98
C SER A 881 11.02 -32.78 -40.50
N ASP A 882 10.35 -31.77 -41.05
CA ASP A 882 10.04 -31.62 -42.47
C ASP A 882 11.02 -30.65 -43.18
N GLY A 883 12.14 -30.31 -42.52
CA GLY A 883 13.25 -29.53 -43.10
C GLY A 883 13.20 -28.01 -42.86
N LEU A 884 12.16 -27.48 -42.22
CA LEU A 884 12.05 -26.07 -41.85
C LEU A 884 12.53 -25.85 -40.40
N GLY A 885 13.84 -25.64 -40.22
CA GLY A 885 14.46 -25.46 -38.89
C GLY A 885 13.78 -24.41 -37.99
N GLY A 886 13.89 -24.57 -36.67
CA GLY A 886 13.24 -23.72 -35.66
C GLY A 886 13.93 -22.37 -35.40
N ILE A 887 13.44 -21.61 -34.42
CA ILE A 887 13.96 -20.27 -34.11
C ILE A 887 15.41 -20.28 -33.59
N GLU A 888 15.86 -21.43 -33.05
CA GLU A 888 17.20 -21.60 -32.49
C GLU A 888 18.35 -21.32 -33.46
N LYS A 889 18.11 -21.51 -34.76
CA LYS A 889 19.11 -21.24 -35.80
C LYS A 889 19.42 -19.75 -35.94
N TYR A 890 18.55 -18.90 -35.40
CA TYR A 890 18.64 -17.44 -35.46
C TYR A 890 19.03 -16.81 -34.12
N LEU A 891 19.43 -17.62 -33.13
CA LEU A 891 19.98 -17.10 -31.89
C LEU A 891 21.47 -16.72 -32.10
N PRO A 892 21.91 -15.54 -31.65
CA PRO A 892 23.30 -15.10 -31.80
C PRO A 892 24.28 -15.95 -30.96
N GLU A 893 25.54 -16.01 -31.41
CA GLU A 893 26.64 -16.73 -30.75
C GLU A 893 27.84 -15.78 -30.59
N ASN A 894 28.28 -15.54 -29.35
CA ASN A 894 29.48 -14.77 -28.99
C ASN A 894 29.99 -15.26 -27.61
N GLU A 895 31.25 -14.99 -27.28
CA GLU A 895 31.94 -15.51 -26.08
C GLU A 895 31.75 -14.66 -24.81
N ASP A 896 31.07 -13.50 -24.89
CA ASP A 896 30.87 -12.51 -23.80
C ASP A 896 29.37 -12.23 -23.38
N ASP A 897 28.37 -12.91 -23.96
CA ASP A 897 26.93 -12.58 -23.85
C ASP A 897 25.98 -13.62 -23.20
N LEU A 898 25.00 -13.19 -22.39
CA LEU A 898 24.07 -14.10 -21.67
C LEU A 898 22.74 -14.31 -22.44
N THR A 899 22.41 -15.54 -22.83
CA THR A 899 21.08 -15.88 -23.37
C THR A 899 20.19 -16.47 -22.29
N PHE A 900 19.01 -15.90 -22.03
CA PHE A 900 18.07 -16.32 -20.99
C PHE A 900 16.80 -16.89 -21.63
N SER A 901 16.42 -18.15 -21.37
CA SER A 901 15.16 -18.70 -21.93
C SER A 901 14.22 -19.23 -20.85
N THR A 902 12.90 -19.05 -21.01
CA THR A 902 11.89 -19.64 -20.11
C THR A 902 11.21 -20.82 -20.82
N ARG A 903 11.21 -22.00 -20.18
CA ARG A 903 10.65 -23.24 -20.77
C ARG A 903 9.86 -24.06 -19.76
N ALA A 904 8.93 -24.88 -20.25
CA ALA A 904 8.17 -25.84 -19.44
C ALA A 904 8.92 -27.17 -19.19
N SER A 905 9.96 -27.47 -19.99
CA SER A 905 10.69 -28.73 -20.02
C SER A 905 12.21 -28.51 -19.96
N GLN A 906 12.95 -29.46 -19.35
CA GLN A 906 14.40 -29.41 -19.11
C GLN A 906 15.29 -29.62 -20.34
N GLN A 907 14.78 -30.01 -21.51
CA GLN A 907 15.65 -30.36 -22.64
C GLN A 907 16.28 -29.10 -23.30
N PRO A 908 17.63 -28.98 -23.28
CA PRO A 908 18.33 -27.92 -23.97
C PRO A 908 18.38 -28.20 -25.48
N PRO A 909 18.66 -27.19 -26.30
CA PRO A 909 18.88 -27.39 -27.72
C PRO A 909 20.07 -28.29 -28.05
N ASP A 910 20.00 -29.08 -29.12
CA ASP A 910 21.09 -30.03 -29.46
C ASP A 910 22.42 -29.31 -29.71
N LYS A 911 22.40 -28.07 -30.23
CA LYS A 911 23.57 -27.18 -30.33
C LYS A 911 24.15 -26.70 -28.98
N TRP A 912 23.43 -26.85 -27.87
CA TRP A 912 23.85 -26.39 -26.54
C TRP A 912 24.43 -27.53 -25.68
N ARG A 913 24.45 -28.76 -26.19
CA ARG A 913 25.22 -29.86 -25.62
C ARG A 913 26.68 -29.67 -26.03
N ARG A 914 27.61 -29.48 -25.09
CA ARG A 914 29.03 -29.69 -25.41
C ARG A 914 29.19 -31.14 -25.88
N GLU A 915 29.56 -31.35 -27.13
CA GLU A 915 30.06 -32.65 -27.57
C GLU A 915 31.25 -33.02 -26.68
N LYS A 916 31.07 -34.03 -25.82
CA LYS A 916 32.20 -34.75 -25.23
C LYS A 916 32.60 -35.85 -26.20
N HIS A 917 33.34 -35.49 -27.25
CA HIS A 917 34.12 -36.43 -28.04
C HIS A 917 35.40 -35.74 -28.54
N GLY A 918 36.56 -36.26 -28.11
CA GLY A 918 37.89 -35.93 -28.65
C GLY A 918 38.67 -34.90 -27.87
#